data_AF-I3YN90-F1
#
_entry.id   AF-I3YN90-F1
#
_cell.length_a   1.000
_cell.length_b   1.000
_cell.length_c   1.000
_cell.angle_alpha   90.00
_cell.angle_beta   90.00
_cell.angle_gamma   90.00
#
_symmetry.space_group_name_H-M   'P 1'
#
loop_
_entity.id
_entity.type
_entity.pdbx_description
1 polymer ?
#
loop_
_entity_poly.entity_id
_entity_poly.type
_entity_poly.pdbx_seq_one_letter_code
_entity_poly.pdbx_strand_id
1 'polypeptide(L)'
;MTRPFPCFTHPFLWISAVLFFSQCSRSDNVDNPPVPPDPDKPFLTITQALPAAPFGAQGGSAVLIFSTNEPWRITSETAPESAIDAATWYDIAPPSGDAGGEINVTVKVDPNEEYVGRCFTLILRGETLEERIEVSQAKKNAIIAGDNRLEIGSEERTLTVEVQSNVDYTVSVKEGGEWIEELPESRAAPGLEERTHRFTISANPDARERTGLIVFKDKASDLFDELTVVQAAWDDPDPERSALRAFYDAAEGGGWTHRENWCSDKPLGEWYGVETDAEGHVTALRLAKNNLAGTVSWEIAKLTKLRHLDLSWNALEGPISVNDGKGHSITCLDDLIELETIDLSHNCIEGGYLPDWAKLNRLQYINLSFNKITSWVATWAHLFQSGRPIDLILNNNYLYGKIPDVIQNHPLWSRIALQCVRQDYGKSGGVSYSKDIHLPDFTFTDLRDGSQGSIREVYSGNIRTMILHWNPLQEDSKTFLETTVRRVHTLFGGQGFAVVAITPEGEEYKQAAEQYLRTHDVPYPVVTDYADAEGHRVILPAEPYPSYFLVDQYGTFSNDMFTGQYCSTSLYPEEPFLIDFMARPFQHTDDLNTQLKKVFGNSSYQSTDFSMDKQFETLQRATKGKGIDIVLIGEAFTDVDIATGYYKQVMEFAMESFFAIEPTKSYREYFNVHMVYAVSRDAYIGAFDSGGQTALGVQTENSRQWFYIYTAQQRLESYYRLPVLAYERPVHSVGIVINGVKGGVTYMREPISGPNFAFTGYVYGGRKMSMGTFIHETAGHAFGLLGDEYSTSGFDPGQPFEIPDYEATRLRNEQKKGWYLNLSLTSDPKSVYWAHLIGHPRYPYVGVLQGGYYYAFGVWRSESYSLMDESADFYFNTICRELIVRRIMALTGEEYTFDKFLAKDSDKDRPNLSKSRSQQTKDQERRHQPPIIGE
;
A
#
# COMPACT_ATOMS: atom_id res chain seq x y z
N MET A 1 -16.38 38.62 35.92
CA MET A 1 -15.99 40.05 35.97
C MET A 1 -16.06 40.53 34.53
N THR A 2 -17.18 41.12 34.08
CA THR A 2 -17.64 42.52 34.23
C THR A 2 -17.21 43.41 33.05
N ARG A 3 -18.21 43.88 32.28
CA ARG A 3 -18.16 45.00 31.29
C ARG A 3 -17.67 46.31 31.98
N PRO A 4 -17.20 47.38 31.26
CA PRO A 4 -17.74 47.84 29.96
C PRO A 4 -16.77 48.45 28.90
N PHE A 5 -17.39 48.88 27.79
CA PHE A 5 -17.01 49.81 26.70
C PHE A 5 -16.70 51.28 27.16
N PRO A 6 -16.33 52.27 26.29
CA PRO A 6 -15.75 52.25 24.91
C PRO A 6 -14.69 53.36 24.53
N CYS A 7 -14.16 53.28 23.29
CA CYS A 7 -13.96 54.35 22.26
C CYS A 7 -12.81 55.43 22.21
N PHE A 8 -12.29 55.54 20.97
CA PHE A 8 -11.90 56.72 20.14
C PHE A 8 -10.55 57.49 20.25
N THR A 9 -10.33 58.39 19.27
CA THR A 9 -9.06 58.75 18.58
C THR A 9 -8.84 60.28 18.40
N HIS A 10 -7.68 60.70 17.88
CA HIS A 10 -7.46 61.99 17.14
C HIS A 10 -6.12 62.02 16.38
N PRO A 11 -6.04 62.63 15.18
CA PRO A 11 -5.37 63.94 14.92
C PRO A 11 -6.08 64.78 13.80
N PHE A 12 -5.48 65.76 13.09
CA PHE A 12 -5.13 67.16 13.46
C PHE A 12 -4.92 68.05 12.18
N LEU A 13 -5.34 69.34 12.20
CA LEU A 13 -4.74 70.56 11.54
C LEU A 13 -4.64 70.79 9.98
N TRP A 14 -5.10 71.99 9.53
CA TRP A 14 -4.42 72.99 8.62
C TRP A 14 -4.34 72.78 7.06
N ILE A 15 -4.26 73.79 6.14
CA ILE A 15 -4.49 75.28 6.13
C ILE A 15 -4.57 75.93 4.68
N SER A 16 -5.24 77.10 4.54
CA SER A 16 -5.05 78.30 3.62
C SER A 16 -4.92 78.35 2.06
N ALA A 17 -5.54 79.42 1.49
CA ALA A 17 -5.02 80.44 0.50
C ALA A 17 -4.92 80.21 -1.05
N VAL A 18 -4.93 81.22 -1.97
CA VAL A 18 -5.53 82.60 -2.13
C VAL A 18 -5.21 83.24 -3.55
N LEU A 19 -5.84 84.36 -3.98
CA LEU A 19 -5.37 85.49 -4.91
C LEU A 19 -6.24 85.94 -6.15
N PHE A 20 -6.68 87.24 -6.14
CA PHE A 20 -6.79 88.30 -7.21
C PHE A 20 -7.55 88.13 -8.57
N PHE A 21 -7.94 89.18 -9.36
CA PHE A 21 -7.44 90.58 -9.56
C PHE A 21 -8.49 91.66 -10.03
N SER A 22 -8.37 92.90 -9.50
CA SER A 22 -8.62 94.24 -10.16
C SER A 22 -10.05 94.66 -10.61
N GLN A 23 -10.49 95.94 -10.73
CA GLN A 23 -10.08 97.33 -10.34
C GLN A 23 -11.21 98.33 -10.79
N CYS A 24 -11.33 99.64 -10.47
CA CYS A 24 -10.81 100.59 -9.45
C CYS A 24 -11.65 101.91 -9.49
N SER A 25 -11.50 102.80 -8.47
CA SER A 25 -11.88 104.26 -8.42
C SER A 25 -13.38 104.64 -8.50
N ARG A 26 -13.93 105.65 -7.78
CA ARG A 26 -13.51 106.70 -6.78
C ARG A 26 -14.84 107.26 -6.14
N SER A 27 -14.98 108.06 -5.07
CA SER A 27 -14.25 108.52 -3.85
C SER A 27 -15.17 109.57 -3.12
N ASP A 28 -14.84 110.56 -2.27
CA ASP A 28 -13.63 111.21 -1.69
C ASP A 28 -14.07 112.08 -0.45
N ASN A 29 -13.36 112.00 0.70
CA ASN A 29 -13.30 113.03 1.80
C ASN A 29 -14.56 113.33 2.69
N VAL A 30 -14.49 113.80 3.96
CA VAL A 30 -13.35 114.19 4.86
C VAL A 30 -13.71 114.05 6.38
N ASP A 31 -12.73 114.24 7.27
CA ASP A 31 -12.70 113.95 8.73
C ASP A 31 -13.62 114.77 9.69
N ASN A 32 -14.15 114.13 10.76
CA ASN A 32 -13.69 114.27 12.17
C ASN A 32 -14.60 113.55 13.21
N PRO A 33 -14.13 113.25 14.45
CA PRO A 33 -14.86 112.42 15.42
C PRO A 33 -15.68 113.19 16.49
N PRO A 34 -16.90 112.72 16.85
CA PRO A 34 -17.57 113.02 18.13
C PRO A 34 -17.04 112.08 19.24
N VAL A 35 -16.62 112.55 20.42
CA VAL A 35 -17.44 113.07 21.54
C VAL A 35 -18.36 111.98 22.14
N PRO A 36 -18.21 111.59 23.42
CA PRO A 36 -19.02 110.53 24.03
C PRO A 36 -20.53 110.85 24.04
N PRO A 37 -21.41 109.86 23.85
CA PRO A 37 -22.84 110.00 24.10
C PRO A 37 -23.11 110.19 25.60
N ASP A 38 -23.36 111.44 25.97
CA ASP A 38 -24.61 111.87 26.63
C ASP A 38 -25.52 110.71 27.13
N PRO A 39 -25.78 110.55 28.44
CA PRO A 39 -26.50 109.38 28.97
C PRO A 39 -27.97 109.29 28.55
N ASP A 40 -28.55 110.37 28.02
CA ASP A 40 -29.88 110.40 27.41
C ASP A 40 -29.86 110.02 25.90
N LYS A 41 -28.75 109.45 25.40
CA LYS A 41 -28.64 108.90 24.03
C LYS A 41 -28.51 107.38 24.01
N PRO A 42 -29.05 106.72 22.98
CA PRO A 42 -29.03 105.28 22.87
C PRO A 42 -27.63 104.72 22.55
N PHE A 43 -27.33 103.55 23.11
CA PHE A 43 -26.12 102.77 22.83
C PHE A 43 -26.44 101.26 22.81
N LEU A 44 -25.65 100.51 22.06
CA LEU A 44 -25.64 99.05 22.06
C LEU A 44 -24.18 98.58 21.94
N THR A 45 -23.74 97.63 22.76
CA THR A 45 -22.35 97.15 22.79
C THR A 45 -22.27 95.66 23.09
N ILE A 46 -21.69 94.87 22.17
CA ILE A 46 -21.42 93.44 22.35
C ILE A 46 -20.16 93.25 23.19
N THR A 47 -20.24 92.41 24.23
CA THR A 47 -19.14 92.09 25.15
C THR A 47 -18.58 90.68 24.95
N GLN A 48 -19.37 89.74 24.41
CA GLN A 48 -18.90 88.42 23.96
C GLN A 48 -19.61 88.01 22.66
N ALA A 49 -18.86 87.87 21.58
CA ALA A 49 -19.36 87.39 20.28
C ALA A 49 -19.43 85.86 20.19
N LEU A 50 -20.10 85.35 19.16
CA LEU A 50 -20.20 83.93 18.84
C LEU A 50 -18.91 83.38 18.18
N PRO A 51 -18.73 82.05 18.11
CA PRO A 51 -17.53 81.46 17.51
C PRO A 51 -17.37 81.82 16.02
N ALA A 52 -16.16 82.23 15.63
CA ALA A 52 -15.80 82.51 14.23
C ALA A 52 -15.53 81.25 13.38
N ALA A 53 -15.63 80.06 13.98
CA ALA A 53 -15.52 78.78 13.29
C ALA A 53 -16.92 78.15 13.14
N PRO A 54 -17.23 77.46 12.02
CA PRO A 54 -18.55 76.87 11.80
C PRO A 54 -18.92 75.83 12.86
N PHE A 55 -20.22 75.74 13.16
CA PHE A 55 -20.76 74.56 13.86
C PHE A 55 -20.51 73.29 13.04
N GLY A 56 -20.29 72.16 13.73
CA GLY A 56 -20.21 70.86 13.06
C GLY A 56 -21.55 70.47 12.41
N ALA A 57 -21.51 69.56 11.44
CA ALA A 57 -22.71 69.04 10.78
C ALA A 57 -23.69 68.34 11.75
N GLN A 58 -23.26 68.01 12.98
CA GLN A 58 -24.10 67.43 14.04
C GLN A 58 -24.76 68.48 14.96
N GLY A 59 -24.59 69.77 14.69
CA GLY A 59 -25.18 70.87 15.47
C GLY A 59 -24.36 71.29 16.71
N GLY A 60 -24.96 72.11 17.58
CA GLY A 60 -24.33 72.62 18.81
C GLY A 60 -25.05 73.85 19.40
N SER A 61 -24.43 74.53 20.36
CA SER A 61 -24.89 75.83 20.85
C SER A 61 -23.76 76.73 21.37
N ALA A 62 -23.99 78.03 21.39
CA ALA A 62 -23.07 79.07 21.89
C ALA A 62 -23.85 80.25 22.51
N VAL A 63 -23.16 81.20 23.16
CA VAL A 63 -23.78 82.33 23.88
C VAL A 63 -23.19 83.67 23.43
N LEU A 64 -24.08 84.59 23.05
CA LEU A 64 -23.83 86.00 22.75
C LEU A 64 -24.11 86.84 24.01
N ILE A 65 -23.24 87.79 24.34
CA ILE A 65 -23.41 88.70 25.48
C ILE A 65 -23.25 90.15 25.02
N PHE A 66 -24.15 91.04 25.44
CA PHE A 66 -24.14 92.46 25.11
C PHE A 66 -24.79 93.34 26.19
N SER A 67 -24.83 94.65 25.95
CA SER A 67 -25.43 95.68 26.81
C SER A 67 -26.11 96.76 25.95
N THR A 68 -27.16 97.39 26.49
CA THR A 68 -27.97 98.43 25.82
C THR A 68 -28.79 99.24 26.82
N ASN A 69 -29.02 100.53 26.57
CA ASN A 69 -29.99 101.35 27.31
C ASN A 69 -31.37 101.46 26.62
N GLU A 70 -31.54 100.89 25.43
CA GLU A 70 -32.84 100.69 24.77
C GLU A 70 -33.39 99.26 25.03
N PRO A 71 -34.73 99.08 25.04
CA PRO A 71 -35.34 97.76 24.82
C PRO A 71 -34.85 97.15 23.51
N TRP A 72 -34.64 95.84 23.47
CA TRP A 72 -33.96 95.17 22.37
C TRP A 72 -34.69 93.94 21.87
N ARG A 73 -34.39 93.58 20.62
CA ARG A 73 -34.89 92.38 19.95
C ARG A 73 -33.86 91.82 18.99
N ILE A 74 -33.71 90.50 18.98
CA ILE A 74 -32.98 89.79 17.95
C ILE A 74 -33.95 89.29 16.89
N THR A 75 -33.55 89.46 15.64
CA THR A 75 -34.13 88.87 14.43
C THR A 75 -33.02 88.13 13.69
N SER A 76 -33.35 87.37 12.67
CA SER A 76 -32.36 86.72 11.81
C SER A 76 -32.73 86.88 10.34
N GLU A 77 -31.71 86.99 9.50
CA GLU A 77 -31.80 86.96 8.04
C GLU A 77 -30.93 85.81 7.53
N THR A 78 -31.55 84.81 6.92
CA THR A 78 -30.83 83.90 6.02
C THR A 78 -30.46 84.63 4.74
N ALA A 79 -29.37 84.23 4.09
CA ALA A 79 -29.06 84.72 2.75
C ALA A 79 -30.20 84.34 1.78
N PRO A 80 -30.53 85.16 0.76
CA PRO A 80 -31.76 84.99 -0.03
C PRO A 80 -31.93 83.64 -0.75
N GLU A 81 -30.84 82.89 -0.93
CA GLU A 81 -30.84 81.59 -1.61
C GLU A 81 -31.20 80.40 -0.72
N SER A 82 -31.37 80.57 0.60
CA SER A 82 -31.79 79.52 1.54
C SER A 82 -33.20 79.70 2.12
N ALA A 83 -34.09 80.37 1.37
CA ALA A 83 -35.50 80.52 1.69
C ALA A 83 -36.33 79.26 1.35
N ILE A 84 -36.12 78.18 2.11
CA ILE A 84 -36.99 76.99 2.15
C ILE A 84 -37.75 76.99 3.49
N ASP A 85 -38.87 76.26 3.54
CA ASP A 85 -39.99 76.40 4.48
C ASP A 85 -39.66 76.51 5.99
N ALA A 86 -40.61 77.11 6.73
CA ALA A 86 -40.42 77.64 8.07
C ALA A 86 -40.25 76.60 9.20
N ALA A 87 -39.07 75.98 9.25
CA ALA A 87 -38.46 75.44 10.46
C ALA A 87 -37.03 76.00 10.57
N THR A 88 -36.80 76.99 11.44
CA THR A 88 -35.44 77.50 11.66
C THR A 88 -34.59 76.41 12.26
N TRP A 89 -33.52 76.02 11.56
CA TRP A 89 -32.52 75.03 11.99
C TRP A 89 -31.61 75.54 13.13
N TYR A 90 -32.06 76.60 13.81
CA TYR A 90 -31.44 77.27 14.92
C TYR A 90 -32.53 77.88 15.83
N ASP A 91 -32.19 78.08 17.10
CA ASP A 91 -33.06 78.68 18.12
C ASP A 91 -32.30 79.75 18.90
N ILE A 92 -33.00 80.80 19.35
CA ILE A 92 -32.43 82.04 19.90
C ILE A 92 -33.22 82.46 21.14
N ALA A 93 -32.63 82.34 22.33
CA ALA A 93 -33.32 82.57 23.59
C ALA A 93 -32.51 83.40 24.61
N PRO A 94 -33.11 84.46 25.21
CA PRO A 94 -34.37 85.09 24.86
C PRO A 94 -34.28 85.90 23.54
N PRO A 95 -35.36 86.03 22.76
CA PRO A 95 -35.34 86.78 21.49
C PRO A 95 -35.52 88.30 21.65
N SER A 96 -35.87 88.78 22.84
CA SER A 96 -36.07 90.20 23.16
C SER A 96 -36.08 90.44 24.67
N GLY A 97 -35.84 91.68 25.09
CA GLY A 97 -35.92 92.07 26.51
C GLY A 97 -35.81 93.59 26.71
N ASP A 98 -35.89 94.00 27.97
CA ASP A 98 -35.68 95.40 28.38
C ASP A 98 -34.19 95.78 28.33
N ALA A 99 -33.94 97.09 28.44
CA ALA A 99 -32.60 97.66 28.60
C ALA A 99 -31.82 97.03 29.77
N GLY A 100 -30.52 96.80 29.60
CA GLY A 100 -29.70 96.07 30.56
C GLY A 100 -28.20 96.21 30.35
N GLY A 101 -27.46 96.21 31.47
CA GLY A 101 -25.99 96.31 31.48
C GLY A 101 -25.24 95.02 31.14
N GLU A 102 -25.91 93.87 31.22
CA GLU A 102 -25.38 92.56 30.83
C GLU A 102 -26.54 91.64 30.43
N ILE A 103 -26.59 91.26 29.15
CA ILE A 103 -27.70 90.52 28.54
C ILE A 103 -27.12 89.30 27.82
N ASN A 104 -27.57 88.11 28.23
CA ASN A 104 -27.10 86.82 27.70
C ASN A 104 -28.15 86.21 26.77
N VAL A 105 -27.75 85.86 25.54
CA VAL A 105 -28.60 85.16 24.56
C VAL A 105 -27.91 83.89 24.08
N THR A 106 -28.59 82.75 24.23
CA THR A 106 -28.12 81.47 23.71
C THR A 106 -28.58 81.29 22.26
N VAL A 107 -27.68 80.86 21.40
CA VAL A 107 -27.95 80.44 20.02
C VAL A 107 -27.65 78.96 19.89
N LYS A 108 -28.66 78.16 19.57
CA LYS A 108 -28.56 76.72 19.28
C LYS A 108 -28.67 76.47 17.78
N VAL A 109 -28.02 75.43 17.28
CA VAL A 109 -27.98 75.00 15.87
C VAL A 109 -28.21 73.49 15.82
N ASP A 110 -29.14 73.04 14.97
CA ASP A 110 -29.51 71.63 14.80
C ASP A 110 -28.64 70.93 13.73
N PRO A 111 -28.67 69.58 13.61
CA PRO A 111 -27.89 68.85 12.61
C PRO A 111 -28.17 69.29 11.16
N ASN A 112 -27.14 69.26 10.33
CA ASN A 112 -27.17 69.51 8.89
C ASN A 112 -26.96 68.18 8.15
N GLU A 113 -28.06 67.57 7.71
CA GLU A 113 -28.04 66.33 6.93
C GLU A 113 -27.65 66.55 5.45
N GLU A 114 -27.50 67.80 5.01
CA GLU A 114 -27.16 68.16 3.64
C GLU A 114 -25.66 68.11 3.35
N TYR A 115 -25.32 67.81 2.10
CA TYR A 115 -23.93 67.76 1.60
C TYR A 115 -23.32 69.14 1.31
N VAL A 116 -24.03 70.22 1.65
CA VAL A 116 -23.63 71.63 1.49
C VAL A 116 -23.66 72.34 2.86
N GLY A 117 -22.72 73.26 3.10
CA GLY A 117 -22.69 74.07 4.31
C GLY A 117 -23.76 75.17 4.28
N ARG A 118 -24.28 75.56 5.45
CA ARG A 118 -25.37 76.55 5.58
C ARG A 118 -25.04 77.64 6.58
N CYS A 119 -25.58 78.85 6.37
CA CYS A 119 -25.33 80.01 7.22
C CYS A 119 -26.57 80.90 7.37
N PHE A 120 -26.55 81.76 8.40
CA PHE A 120 -27.53 82.82 8.63
C PHE A 120 -26.87 84.00 9.36
N THR A 121 -27.45 85.18 9.25
CA THR A 121 -27.04 86.38 10.00
C THR A 121 -28.03 86.65 11.13
N LEU A 122 -27.53 86.72 12.36
CA LEU A 122 -28.23 87.28 13.51
C LEU A 122 -28.21 88.80 13.44
N ILE A 123 -29.35 89.42 13.76
CA ILE A 123 -29.52 90.87 13.72
C ILE A 123 -30.09 91.33 15.05
N LEU A 124 -29.23 91.96 15.85
CA LEU A 124 -29.53 92.49 17.17
C LEU A 124 -29.92 93.97 17.04
N ARG A 125 -31.15 94.32 17.43
CA ARG A 125 -31.72 95.67 17.31
C ARG A 125 -32.08 96.26 18.68
N GLY A 126 -31.79 97.53 18.88
CA GLY A 126 -32.47 98.40 19.85
C GLY A 126 -33.71 99.06 19.22
N GLU A 127 -34.14 100.18 19.77
CA GLU A 127 -35.15 101.06 19.13
C GLU A 127 -34.53 101.92 18.01
N THR A 128 -33.23 102.23 18.08
CA THR A 128 -32.53 103.08 17.09
C THR A 128 -31.20 102.53 16.55
N LEU A 129 -30.67 101.43 17.11
CA LEU A 129 -29.39 100.83 16.73
C LEU A 129 -29.52 99.39 16.24
N GLU A 130 -28.58 98.92 15.41
CA GLU A 130 -28.54 97.56 14.87
C GLU A 130 -27.10 97.03 14.76
N GLU A 131 -26.90 95.75 15.08
CA GLU A 131 -25.66 94.97 14.87
C GLU A 131 -25.93 93.64 14.16
N ARG A 132 -24.95 93.14 13.39
CA ARG A 132 -25.09 91.95 12.52
C ARG A 132 -23.95 90.93 12.75
N ILE A 133 -24.30 89.65 12.96
CA ILE A 133 -23.35 88.56 13.26
C ILE A 133 -23.66 87.35 12.38
N GLU A 134 -22.70 86.90 11.54
CA GLU A 134 -22.86 85.67 10.74
C GLU A 134 -22.58 84.41 11.56
N VAL A 135 -23.39 83.37 11.35
CA VAL A 135 -23.25 82.03 11.94
C VAL A 135 -23.32 80.99 10.83
N SER A 136 -22.36 80.06 10.79
CA SER A 136 -22.24 79.03 9.75
C SER A 136 -22.15 77.61 10.32
N GLN A 137 -22.47 76.62 9.47
CA GLN A 137 -22.45 75.19 9.81
C GLN A 137 -21.90 74.35 8.65
N ALA A 138 -21.11 73.34 8.98
CA ALA A 138 -20.48 72.42 8.03
C ALA A 138 -21.46 71.45 7.33
N LYS A 139 -21.01 70.88 6.21
CA LYS A 139 -21.70 69.84 5.42
C LYS A 139 -21.56 68.43 6.02
N LYS A 140 -22.47 67.54 5.65
CA LYS A 140 -22.34 66.08 5.83
C LYS A 140 -21.28 65.49 4.88
N ASN A 141 -20.60 64.43 5.31
CA ASN A 141 -19.63 63.68 4.49
C ASN A 141 -20.20 62.33 4.02
N ALA A 142 -19.82 61.86 2.84
CA ALA A 142 -20.24 60.57 2.29
C ALA A 142 -19.20 59.93 1.32
N ILE A 143 -19.23 58.60 1.23
CA ILE A 143 -18.70 57.75 0.17
C ILE A 143 -19.85 56.78 -0.17
N ILE A 144 -20.17 56.60 -1.44
CA ILE A 144 -21.23 55.68 -1.92
C ILE A 144 -20.71 54.99 -3.19
N ALA A 145 -20.61 53.67 -3.19
CA ALA A 145 -19.92 52.86 -4.22
C ALA A 145 -20.89 52.01 -5.08
N GLY A 146 -21.95 52.62 -5.60
CA GLY A 146 -22.86 51.99 -6.55
C GLY A 146 -23.63 50.78 -5.98
N ASP A 147 -23.66 49.68 -6.74
CA ASP A 147 -24.19 48.39 -6.28
C ASP A 147 -23.13 47.63 -5.46
N ASN A 148 -23.36 47.41 -4.16
CA ASN A 148 -22.41 46.73 -3.25
C ASN A 148 -22.08 45.26 -3.61
N ARG A 149 -22.73 44.66 -4.62
CA ARG A 149 -22.44 43.31 -5.13
C ARG A 149 -22.61 43.25 -6.65
N LEU A 150 -21.60 42.77 -7.35
CA LEU A 150 -21.61 42.57 -8.80
C LEU A 150 -21.23 41.13 -9.16
N GLU A 151 -22.04 40.50 -10.01
CA GLU A 151 -21.88 39.11 -10.46
C GLU A 151 -21.49 39.09 -11.95
N ILE A 152 -20.44 38.34 -12.29
CA ILE A 152 -19.80 38.36 -13.61
C ILE A 152 -19.39 36.96 -14.09
N GLY A 153 -19.34 36.77 -15.41
CA GLY A 153 -18.85 35.54 -16.04
C GLY A 153 -17.35 35.30 -15.86
N SER A 154 -16.90 34.09 -16.17
CA SER A 154 -15.51 33.62 -16.03
C SER A 154 -14.50 34.24 -17.01
N GLU A 155 -14.94 35.00 -18.01
CA GLU A 155 -14.04 35.68 -18.95
C GLU A 155 -13.28 36.86 -18.31
N GLU A 156 -12.14 37.23 -18.90
CA GLU A 156 -11.42 38.46 -18.55
C GLU A 156 -12.21 39.71 -18.97
N ARG A 157 -12.30 40.71 -18.10
CA ARG A 157 -13.00 41.97 -18.40
C ARG A 157 -12.49 43.16 -17.59
N THR A 158 -12.66 44.37 -18.13
CA THR A 158 -12.64 45.57 -17.28
C THR A 158 -13.99 45.72 -16.57
N LEU A 159 -13.94 45.88 -15.25
CA LEU A 159 -15.03 46.36 -14.42
C LEU A 159 -14.93 47.88 -14.27
N THR A 160 -16.07 48.57 -14.26
CA THR A 160 -16.16 50.01 -14.01
C THR A 160 -17.05 50.22 -12.80
N VAL A 161 -16.62 51.06 -11.85
CA VAL A 161 -17.33 51.34 -10.60
C VAL A 161 -17.42 52.85 -10.41
N GLU A 162 -18.65 53.35 -10.28
CA GLU A 162 -18.93 54.76 -10.05
C GLU A 162 -19.09 55.00 -8.53
N VAL A 163 -18.26 55.89 -7.99
CA VAL A 163 -18.18 56.19 -6.56
C VAL A 163 -18.48 57.66 -6.35
N GLN A 164 -19.56 57.96 -5.65
CA GLN A 164 -19.94 59.33 -5.29
C GLN A 164 -19.34 59.68 -3.93
N SER A 165 -18.49 60.70 -3.86
CA SER A 165 -17.90 61.14 -2.60
C SER A 165 -17.61 62.64 -2.55
N ASN A 166 -17.68 63.20 -1.34
CA ASN A 166 -17.32 64.59 -1.05
C ASN A 166 -16.17 64.71 -0.03
N VAL A 167 -15.43 63.61 0.16
CA VAL A 167 -14.17 63.46 0.91
C VAL A 167 -13.11 62.79 0.05
N ASP A 168 -11.84 62.85 0.45
CA ASP A 168 -10.77 62.10 -0.22
C ASP A 168 -10.60 60.71 0.41
N TYR A 169 -10.78 59.66 -0.39
CA TYR A 169 -10.69 58.27 0.04
C TYR A 169 -9.50 57.53 -0.60
N THR A 170 -9.24 56.31 -0.14
CA THR A 170 -8.34 55.32 -0.75
C THR A 170 -9.13 54.09 -1.15
N VAL A 171 -8.80 53.51 -2.29
CA VAL A 171 -9.27 52.19 -2.72
C VAL A 171 -8.30 51.13 -2.21
N SER A 172 -8.80 49.94 -1.89
CA SER A 172 -7.96 48.75 -1.73
C SER A 172 -8.76 47.48 -1.97
N VAL A 173 -8.18 46.56 -2.74
CA VAL A 173 -8.66 45.18 -2.83
C VAL A 173 -8.26 44.46 -1.53
N LYS A 174 -9.23 43.90 -0.81
CA LYS A 174 -9.03 43.12 0.43
C LYS A 174 -8.97 41.62 0.16
N GLU A 175 -9.79 41.16 -0.78
CA GLU A 175 -9.85 39.77 -1.22
C GLU A 175 -9.87 39.75 -2.75
N GLY A 176 -9.20 38.78 -3.38
CA GLY A 176 -9.09 38.67 -4.84
C GLY A 176 -7.95 39.47 -5.50
N GLY A 177 -6.99 40.01 -4.74
CA GLY A 177 -5.89 40.82 -5.29
C GLY A 177 -4.93 40.13 -6.27
N GLU A 178 -5.02 38.80 -6.43
CA GLU A 178 -4.30 38.03 -7.46
C GLU A 178 -5.00 38.11 -8.84
N TRP A 179 -6.25 38.59 -8.91
CA TRP A 179 -7.07 38.64 -10.13
C TRP A 179 -7.92 39.91 -10.30
N ILE A 180 -7.88 40.83 -9.33
CA ILE A 180 -8.47 42.18 -9.39
C ILE A 180 -7.34 43.22 -9.26
N GLU A 181 -7.08 43.98 -10.32
CA GLU A 181 -6.09 45.07 -10.35
C GLU A 181 -6.76 46.42 -10.65
N GLU A 182 -6.42 47.49 -9.92
CA GLU A 182 -6.95 48.84 -10.17
C GLU A 182 -6.11 49.60 -11.21
N LEU A 183 -6.78 50.24 -12.18
CA LEU A 183 -6.16 51.05 -13.22
C LEU A 183 -6.04 52.53 -12.81
N PRO A 184 -4.99 53.27 -13.23
CA PRO A 184 -4.74 54.64 -12.77
C PRO A 184 -5.86 55.66 -13.10
N GLU A 185 -6.28 56.44 -12.11
CA GLU A 185 -7.30 57.50 -12.23
C GLU A 185 -6.89 58.71 -13.10
N SER A 186 -7.89 59.37 -13.68
CA SER A 186 -7.82 60.76 -14.16
C SER A 186 -8.33 61.74 -13.11
N ARG A 187 -7.76 62.97 -13.06
CA ARG A 187 -7.97 63.95 -11.98
C ARG A 187 -9.43 64.36 -11.72
N ALA A 188 -9.75 64.44 -10.43
CA ALA A 188 -10.96 65.04 -9.85
C ALA A 188 -10.92 66.59 -9.77
N ALA A 189 -12.04 67.20 -9.38
CA ALA A 189 -12.28 68.62 -9.15
C ALA A 189 -12.86 68.82 -7.71
N PRO A 190 -13.54 69.95 -7.36
CA PRO A 190 -14.16 70.12 -6.04
C PRO A 190 -15.70 70.04 -6.05
N GLY A 191 -16.27 69.01 -5.40
CA GLY A 191 -17.72 68.86 -5.22
C GLY A 191 -18.14 67.73 -4.25
N LEU A 192 -19.41 67.32 -4.33
CA LEU A 192 -19.77 65.90 -4.20
C LEU A 192 -19.60 65.33 -5.60
N GLU A 193 -18.53 64.56 -5.80
CA GLU A 193 -18.08 64.16 -7.12
C GLU A 193 -18.31 62.67 -7.37
N GLU A 194 -18.72 62.36 -8.59
CA GLU A 194 -18.80 61.03 -9.13
C GLU A 194 -17.44 60.70 -9.77
N ARG A 195 -16.70 59.77 -9.17
CA ARG A 195 -15.41 59.28 -9.68
C ARG A 195 -15.58 57.87 -10.25
N THR A 196 -14.91 57.59 -11.36
CA THR A 196 -15.05 56.33 -12.08
C THR A 196 -13.79 55.49 -11.94
N HIS A 197 -13.81 54.51 -11.03
CA HIS A 197 -12.75 53.53 -10.90
C HIS A 197 -12.87 52.46 -11.97
N ARG A 198 -11.73 51.93 -12.41
CA ARG A 198 -11.67 50.85 -13.39
C ARG A 198 -10.75 49.74 -12.87
N PHE A 199 -11.25 48.52 -12.84
CA PHE A 199 -10.51 47.36 -12.39
C PHE A 199 -10.37 46.35 -13.53
N THR A 200 -9.17 45.82 -13.75
CA THR A 200 -8.97 44.63 -14.57
C THR A 200 -9.36 43.41 -13.75
N ILE A 201 -10.28 42.62 -14.28
CA ILE A 201 -10.71 41.33 -13.71
C ILE A 201 -10.17 40.23 -14.62
N SER A 202 -9.16 39.49 -14.15
CA SER A 202 -8.57 38.37 -14.90
C SER A 202 -9.60 37.25 -15.10
N ALA A 203 -9.43 36.43 -16.15
CA ALA A 203 -10.28 35.26 -16.38
C ALA A 203 -10.22 34.28 -15.18
N ASN A 204 -11.32 33.57 -14.94
CA ASN A 204 -11.40 32.45 -13.99
C ASN A 204 -11.30 31.12 -14.76
N PRO A 205 -10.17 30.40 -14.69
CA PRO A 205 -10.04 29.08 -15.31
C PRO A 205 -10.62 27.95 -14.46
N ASP A 206 -10.96 28.23 -13.19
CA ASP A 206 -11.39 27.20 -12.24
C ASP A 206 -12.86 26.81 -12.47
N ALA A 207 -13.15 25.51 -12.35
CA ALA A 207 -14.52 24.96 -12.33
C ALA A 207 -15.28 25.29 -11.03
N ARG A 208 -14.98 26.43 -10.39
CA ARG A 208 -15.60 26.94 -9.16
C ARG A 208 -15.70 28.46 -9.19
N GLU A 209 -16.78 28.97 -8.62
CA GLU A 209 -16.97 30.41 -8.39
C GLU A 209 -15.93 30.96 -7.42
N ARG A 210 -15.49 32.22 -7.64
CA ARG A 210 -14.57 32.94 -6.75
C ARG A 210 -15.08 34.34 -6.43
N THR A 211 -14.76 34.83 -5.23
CA THR A 211 -15.21 36.14 -4.71
C THR A 211 -14.02 37.02 -4.37
N GLY A 212 -14.16 38.32 -4.59
CA GLY A 212 -13.22 39.36 -4.17
C GLY A 212 -13.95 40.56 -3.57
N LEU A 213 -13.23 41.40 -2.83
CA LEU A 213 -13.78 42.51 -2.05
C LEU A 213 -12.96 43.78 -2.26
N ILE A 214 -13.60 44.85 -2.73
CA ILE A 214 -13.02 46.17 -2.98
C ILE A 214 -13.57 47.15 -1.94
N VAL A 215 -12.71 47.87 -1.23
CA VAL A 215 -13.10 48.79 -0.14
C VAL A 215 -12.64 50.21 -0.44
N PHE A 216 -13.58 51.15 -0.38
CA PHE A 216 -13.40 52.59 -0.59
C PHE A 216 -13.46 53.31 0.77
N LYS A 217 -12.31 53.66 1.37
CA LYS A 217 -12.23 54.23 2.73
C LYS A 217 -11.71 55.67 2.77
N ASP A 218 -12.38 56.54 3.52
CA ASP A 218 -11.97 57.93 3.81
C ASP A 218 -10.54 57.99 4.40
N LYS A 219 -9.72 58.93 3.91
CA LYS A 219 -8.38 59.19 4.46
C LYS A 219 -8.42 59.88 5.83
N ALA A 220 -9.53 60.56 6.17
CA ALA A 220 -9.66 61.40 7.36
C ALA A 220 -10.53 60.79 8.48
N SER A 221 -11.25 59.69 8.23
CA SER A 221 -12.14 59.07 9.21
C SER A 221 -12.29 57.55 9.01
N ASP A 222 -13.17 56.92 9.81
CA ASP A 222 -13.54 55.51 9.65
C ASP A 222 -14.73 55.27 8.70
N LEU A 223 -15.17 56.29 7.95
CA LEU A 223 -16.14 56.16 6.87
C LEU A 223 -15.59 55.31 5.71
N PHE A 224 -16.35 54.32 5.27
CA PHE A 224 -16.05 53.52 4.08
C PHE A 224 -17.31 53.00 3.42
N ASP A 225 -17.18 52.53 2.19
CA ASP A 225 -18.16 51.68 1.48
C ASP A 225 -17.44 50.50 0.79
N GLU A 226 -18.16 49.44 0.45
CA GLU A 226 -17.56 48.18 -0.06
C GLU A 226 -18.34 47.53 -1.20
N LEU A 227 -17.60 46.92 -2.13
CA LEU A 227 -18.10 46.22 -3.32
C LEU A 227 -17.58 44.78 -3.32
N THR A 228 -18.51 43.83 -3.30
CA THR A 228 -18.24 42.40 -3.51
C THR A 228 -18.30 42.06 -5.00
N VAL A 229 -17.22 41.51 -5.57
CA VAL A 229 -17.18 41.01 -6.95
C VAL A 229 -17.21 39.48 -6.93
N VAL A 230 -18.19 38.87 -7.60
CA VAL A 230 -18.30 37.41 -7.70
C VAL A 230 -18.15 36.98 -9.15
N GLN A 231 -17.16 36.14 -9.43
CA GLN A 231 -16.84 35.64 -10.75
C GLN A 231 -17.18 34.16 -10.85
N ALA A 232 -18.05 33.82 -11.80
CA ALA A 232 -18.53 32.47 -12.04
C ALA A 232 -17.40 31.48 -12.37
N ALA A 233 -17.70 30.19 -12.20
CA ALA A 233 -16.85 29.09 -12.66
C ALA A 233 -16.66 29.13 -14.20
N TRP A 234 -15.57 28.54 -14.69
CA TRP A 234 -15.45 28.22 -16.10
C TRP A 234 -16.41 27.10 -16.50
N ASP A 235 -17.20 27.32 -17.55
CA ASP A 235 -18.03 26.32 -18.21
C ASP A 235 -17.28 25.79 -19.45
N ASP A 236 -16.96 24.51 -19.44
CA ASP A 236 -16.07 23.83 -20.40
C ASP A 236 -16.85 23.51 -21.69
N PRO A 237 -16.56 24.14 -22.85
CA PRO A 237 -17.43 24.07 -24.03
C PRO A 237 -17.30 22.77 -24.83
N ASP A 238 -16.31 21.93 -24.54
CA ASP A 238 -16.18 20.56 -25.08
C ASP A 238 -15.64 19.65 -23.95
N PRO A 239 -16.47 19.33 -22.93
CA PRO A 239 -16.02 18.70 -21.71
C PRO A 239 -15.57 17.24 -21.92
N GLU A 240 -15.99 16.62 -23.02
CA GLU A 240 -15.55 15.27 -23.40
C GLU A 240 -14.18 15.30 -24.13
N ARG A 241 -13.88 16.33 -24.93
CA ARG A 241 -12.51 16.53 -25.48
C ARG A 241 -11.54 16.96 -24.39
N SER A 242 -11.91 17.91 -23.54
CA SER A 242 -11.16 18.26 -22.33
C SER A 242 -10.96 17.01 -21.47
N ALA A 243 -12.02 16.19 -21.36
CA ALA A 243 -12.02 14.82 -20.85
C ALA A 243 -10.83 13.97 -21.33
N LEU A 244 -10.85 13.66 -22.63
CA LEU A 244 -9.86 12.78 -23.25
C LEU A 244 -8.45 13.39 -23.26
N ARG A 245 -8.30 14.73 -23.39
CA ARG A 245 -7.00 15.41 -23.27
C ARG A 245 -6.42 15.24 -21.85
N ALA A 246 -7.20 15.50 -20.81
CA ALA A 246 -6.75 15.33 -19.42
C ALA A 246 -6.44 13.85 -19.07
N PHE A 247 -7.13 12.90 -19.69
CA PHE A 247 -6.78 11.48 -19.57
C PHE A 247 -5.48 11.12 -20.31
N TYR A 248 -5.30 11.61 -21.54
CA TYR A 248 -4.07 11.40 -22.33
C TYR A 248 -2.84 11.93 -21.60
N ASP A 249 -2.90 13.13 -21.02
CA ASP A 249 -1.78 13.70 -20.28
C ASP A 249 -1.51 12.95 -18.97
N ALA A 250 -2.55 12.53 -18.23
CA ALA A 250 -2.40 11.77 -16.98
C ALA A 250 -1.90 10.34 -17.18
N ALA A 251 -2.22 9.70 -18.30
CA ALA A 251 -1.86 8.34 -18.63
C ALA A 251 -0.62 8.22 -19.56
N GLU A 252 0.22 9.26 -19.58
CA GLU A 252 1.47 9.38 -20.35
C GLU A 252 1.33 9.13 -21.87
N GLY A 253 0.33 9.77 -22.50
CA GLY A 253 -0.06 9.63 -23.91
C GLY A 253 1.05 9.67 -24.97
N GLY A 254 2.15 10.38 -24.69
CA GLY A 254 3.33 10.39 -25.56
C GLY A 254 4.02 9.02 -25.72
N GLY A 255 3.82 8.10 -24.77
CA GLY A 255 4.39 6.75 -24.75
C GLY A 255 3.47 5.65 -25.31
N TRP A 256 2.22 5.95 -25.67
CA TRP A 256 1.26 4.94 -26.15
C TRP A 256 1.64 4.35 -27.51
N THR A 257 1.34 3.06 -27.71
CA THR A 257 1.56 2.34 -28.98
C THR A 257 0.74 2.96 -30.12
N HIS A 258 -0.56 3.15 -29.87
CA HIS A 258 -1.53 3.79 -30.75
C HIS A 258 -2.09 5.04 -30.06
N ARG A 259 -2.21 6.13 -30.83
CA ARG A 259 -2.64 7.47 -30.40
C ARG A 259 -3.11 8.34 -31.57
N GLU A 260 -3.62 7.69 -32.61
CA GLU A 260 -4.05 8.31 -33.85
C GLU A 260 -5.18 9.31 -33.59
N ASN A 261 -5.03 10.54 -34.10
CA ASN A 261 -5.88 11.71 -33.86
C ASN A 261 -6.02 12.21 -32.40
N TRP A 262 -5.37 11.58 -31.40
CA TRP A 262 -5.44 12.06 -30.01
C TRP A 262 -4.90 13.48 -29.85
N CYS A 263 -5.56 14.23 -28.96
CA CYS A 263 -5.37 15.67 -28.71
C CYS A 263 -5.59 16.60 -29.92
N SER A 264 -5.94 16.09 -31.11
CA SER A 264 -6.19 16.90 -32.31
C SER A 264 -7.58 17.58 -32.31
N ASP A 265 -7.85 18.35 -33.36
CA ASP A 265 -9.14 18.99 -33.61
C ASP A 265 -10.12 18.10 -34.39
N LYS A 266 -9.82 16.79 -34.56
CA LYS A 266 -10.75 15.84 -35.16
C LYS A 266 -11.96 15.54 -34.25
N PRO A 267 -13.11 15.12 -34.81
CA PRO A 267 -14.22 14.54 -34.05
C PRO A 267 -13.73 13.41 -33.13
N LEU A 268 -14.34 13.26 -31.95
CA LEU A 268 -13.85 12.31 -30.94
C LEU A 268 -13.93 10.85 -31.43
N GLY A 269 -14.97 10.48 -32.18
CA GLY A 269 -15.08 9.17 -32.84
C GLY A 269 -14.09 8.92 -34.00
N GLU A 270 -13.17 9.85 -34.30
CA GLU A 270 -12.00 9.58 -35.15
C GLU A 270 -10.73 9.28 -34.32
N TRP A 271 -10.76 9.41 -32.99
CA TRP A 271 -9.60 9.15 -32.12
C TRP A 271 -9.44 7.65 -31.88
N TYR A 272 -8.20 7.15 -31.88
CA TYR A 272 -7.95 5.72 -31.68
C TYR A 272 -8.58 5.21 -30.37
N GLY A 273 -9.39 4.16 -30.47
CA GLY A 273 -10.05 3.57 -29.30
C GLY A 273 -11.27 4.32 -28.77
N VAL A 274 -11.75 5.38 -29.43
CA VAL A 274 -12.93 6.15 -28.99
C VAL A 274 -14.11 5.88 -29.91
N GLU A 275 -15.24 5.43 -29.35
CA GLU A 275 -16.51 5.28 -30.06
C GLU A 275 -17.52 6.33 -29.58
N THR A 276 -18.28 6.95 -30.50
CA THR A 276 -19.31 7.94 -30.18
C THR A 276 -20.70 7.54 -30.66
N ASP A 277 -21.75 8.10 -30.05
CA ASP A 277 -23.11 8.05 -30.61
C ASP A 277 -23.30 8.99 -31.82
N ALA A 278 -24.54 9.11 -32.31
CA ALA A 278 -24.86 9.89 -33.51
C ALA A 278 -24.82 11.42 -33.26
N GLU A 279 -25.00 11.82 -31.99
CA GLU A 279 -24.91 13.19 -31.49
C GLU A 279 -23.44 13.59 -31.23
N GLY A 280 -22.54 12.61 -31.06
CA GLY A 280 -21.09 12.78 -30.95
C GLY A 280 -20.53 12.54 -29.55
N HIS A 281 -21.36 12.10 -28.60
CA HIS A 281 -20.93 11.79 -27.24
C HIS A 281 -20.17 10.47 -27.16
N VAL A 282 -19.11 10.41 -26.33
CA VAL A 282 -18.29 9.22 -26.12
C VAL A 282 -19.09 8.11 -25.42
N THR A 283 -19.22 6.97 -26.09
CA THR A 283 -19.93 5.78 -25.60
C THR A 283 -19.02 4.58 -25.35
N ALA A 284 -17.83 4.52 -25.96
CA ALA A 284 -16.78 3.58 -25.56
C ALA A 284 -15.38 4.20 -25.57
N LEU A 285 -14.53 3.70 -24.66
CA LEU A 285 -13.10 3.97 -24.61
C LEU A 285 -12.36 2.63 -24.48
N ARG A 286 -11.62 2.24 -25.53
CA ARG A 286 -10.93 0.95 -25.67
C ARG A 286 -9.45 1.17 -25.98
N LEU A 287 -8.62 1.08 -24.95
CA LEU A 287 -7.17 1.30 -25.00
C LEU A 287 -6.41 0.11 -24.38
N ALA A 288 -6.97 -1.08 -24.49
CA ALA A 288 -6.33 -2.32 -24.05
C ALA A 288 -4.97 -2.53 -24.75
N LYS A 289 -3.98 -3.05 -24.02
CA LYS A 289 -2.65 -3.43 -24.56
C LYS A 289 -1.91 -2.29 -25.27
N ASN A 290 -2.19 -1.04 -24.89
CA ASN A 290 -1.76 0.16 -25.64
C ASN A 290 -0.57 0.91 -25.01
N ASN A 291 0.05 0.36 -23.98
CA ASN A 291 1.19 0.96 -23.25
C ASN A 291 0.85 2.31 -22.59
N LEU A 292 -0.33 2.38 -21.94
CA LEU A 292 -0.66 3.45 -20.99
C LEU A 292 0.18 3.28 -19.72
N ALA A 293 0.71 4.38 -19.18
CA ALA A 293 1.34 4.45 -17.86
C ALA A 293 0.62 5.52 -17.01
N GLY A 294 1.26 6.08 -15.98
CA GLY A 294 0.65 7.16 -15.20
C GLY A 294 -0.63 6.75 -14.47
N THR A 295 -1.65 7.62 -14.42
CA THR A 295 -2.88 7.39 -13.65
C THR A 295 -4.17 7.58 -14.46
N VAL A 296 -5.26 6.97 -13.98
CA VAL A 296 -6.61 7.22 -14.53
C VAL A 296 -7.08 8.60 -14.07
N SER A 297 -7.08 9.58 -14.98
CA SER A 297 -7.53 10.94 -14.69
C SER A 297 -8.96 10.97 -14.12
N TRP A 298 -9.15 11.73 -13.03
CA TRP A 298 -10.46 11.99 -12.43
C TRP A 298 -11.48 12.50 -13.46
N GLU A 299 -11.02 13.30 -14.42
CA GLU A 299 -11.87 13.98 -15.39
C GLU A 299 -12.64 13.02 -16.32
N ILE A 300 -12.28 11.72 -16.38
CA ILE A 300 -13.08 10.67 -17.05
C ILE A 300 -14.55 10.67 -16.59
N ALA A 301 -14.85 11.12 -15.37
CA ALA A 301 -16.21 11.29 -14.86
C ALA A 301 -17.11 12.21 -15.74
N LYS A 302 -16.52 13.10 -16.56
CA LYS A 302 -17.24 13.94 -17.54
C LYS A 302 -17.87 13.15 -18.70
N LEU A 303 -17.39 11.93 -18.98
CA LEU A 303 -17.85 11.08 -20.09
C LEU A 303 -19.20 10.40 -19.79
N THR A 304 -20.23 11.17 -19.41
CA THR A 304 -21.50 10.67 -18.82
C THR A 304 -22.34 9.74 -19.72
N LYS A 305 -21.96 9.55 -20.99
CA LYS A 305 -22.58 8.60 -21.94
C LYS A 305 -21.82 7.28 -22.10
N LEU A 306 -20.67 7.14 -21.45
CA LEU A 306 -19.78 5.98 -21.55
C LEU A 306 -20.48 4.69 -21.09
N ARG A 307 -20.49 3.68 -21.96
CA ARG A 307 -21.06 2.33 -21.71
C ARG A 307 -19.98 1.27 -21.58
N HIS A 308 -18.88 1.43 -22.32
CA HIS A 308 -17.77 0.47 -22.33
C HIS A 308 -16.44 1.17 -22.03
N LEU A 309 -15.81 0.79 -20.92
CA LEU A 309 -14.46 1.22 -20.55
C LEU A 309 -13.54 -0.01 -20.53
N ASP A 310 -12.52 -0.01 -21.37
CA ASP A 310 -11.49 -1.05 -21.44
C ASP A 310 -10.11 -0.40 -21.51
N LEU A 311 -9.40 -0.41 -20.38
CA LEU A 311 -8.02 0.06 -20.22
C LEU A 311 -7.09 -1.11 -19.83
N SER A 312 -7.48 -2.33 -20.14
CA SER A 312 -6.82 -3.56 -19.66
C SER A 312 -5.41 -3.76 -20.23
N TRP A 313 -4.57 -4.53 -19.52
CA TRP A 313 -3.19 -4.86 -19.95
C TRP A 313 -2.33 -3.63 -20.25
N ASN A 314 -2.20 -2.75 -19.25
CA ASN A 314 -1.40 -1.53 -19.30
C ASN A 314 -0.58 -1.39 -17.99
N ALA A 315 0.03 -0.23 -17.76
CA ALA A 315 0.80 0.10 -16.56
C ALA A 315 0.19 1.26 -15.74
N LEU A 316 -1.14 1.44 -15.80
CA LEU A 316 -1.85 2.45 -15.02
C LEU A 316 -1.72 2.17 -13.52
N GLU A 317 -1.37 3.18 -12.73
CA GLU A 317 -1.20 3.08 -11.28
C GLU A 317 -2.00 4.15 -10.51
N GLY A 318 -1.81 4.17 -9.18
CA GLY A 318 -2.54 5.03 -8.26
C GLY A 318 -3.99 4.57 -8.01
N PRO A 319 -4.74 5.31 -7.18
CA PRO A 319 -6.13 4.98 -6.85
C PRO A 319 -7.14 5.62 -7.83
N ILE A 320 -8.21 4.90 -8.15
CA ILE A 320 -9.38 5.43 -8.88
C ILE A 320 -10.29 6.35 -8.03
N SER A 321 -9.82 6.75 -6.84
CA SER A 321 -10.62 7.41 -5.80
C SER A 321 -9.92 8.64 -5.20
N VAL A 322 -10.67 9.72 -5.00
CA VAL A 322 -10.21 10.97 -4.35
C VAL A 322 -11.07 11.33 -3.15
N ASN A 323 -10.53 12.10 -2.21
CA ASN A 323 -11.29 12.63 -1.09
C ASN A 323 -12.05 13.90 -1.50
N ASP A 324 -13.34 13.99 -1.17
CA ASP A 324 -14.21 15.12 -1.57
C ASP A 324 -13.97 16.43 -0.78
N GLY A 325 -13.02 16.42 0.16
CA GLY A 325 -12.72 17.52 1.08
C GLY A 325 -13.70 17.65 2.24
N LYS A 326 -14.74 16.82 2.30
CA LYS A 326 -15.76 16.77 3.36
C LYS A 326 -15.69 15.46 4.17
N GLY A 327 -14.77 14.55 3.80
CA GLY A 327 -14.50 13.29 4.49
C GLY A 327 -15.02 12.06 3.76
N HIS A 328 -15.67 12.21 2.60
CA HIS A 328 -16.04 11.08 1.74
C HIS A 328 -14.91 10.77 0.77
N SER A 329 -14.86 9.53 0.30
CA SER A 329 -14.04 9.15 -0.86
C SER A 329 -14.99 8.83 -2.00
N ILE A 330 -14.78 9.49 -3.14
CA ILE A 330 -15.55 9.33 -4.38
C ILE A 330 -14.64 8.76 -5.47
N THR A 331 -15.19 8.13 -6.50
CA THR A 331 -14.43 7.57 -7.62
C THR A 331 -14.68 8.31 -8.93
N CYS A 332 -13.71 8.25 -9.85
CA CYS A 332 -13.86 8.77 -11.22
C CYS A 332 -14.91 8.03 -12.06
N LEU A 333 -15.53 6.97 -11.51
CA LEU A 333 -16.56 6.17 -12.16
C LEU A 333 -17.96 6.42 -11.58
N ASP A 334 -18.09 7.13 -10.45
CA ASP A 334 -19.34 7.23 -9.68
C ASP A 334 -20.51 7.82 -10.49
N ASP A 335 -20.24 8.76 -11.40
CA ASP A 335 -21.27 9.46 -12.17
C ASP A 335 -21.43 8.90 -13.60
N LEU A 336 -20.69 7.85 -13.95
CA LEU A 336 -20.76 7.15 -15.24
C LEU A 336 -21.90 6.10 -15.27
N ILE A 337 -23.12 6.56 -14.95
CA ILE A 337 -24.30 5.72 -14.70
C ILE A 337 -24.79 4.89 -15.90
N GLU A 338 -24.31 5.19 -17.10
CA GLU A 338 -24.60 4.45 -18.33
C GLU A 338 -23.68 3.21 -18.54
N LEU A 339 -22.65 3.01 -17.70
CA LEU A 339 -21.67 1.92 -17.84
C LEU A 339 -22.31 0.53 -17.80
N GLU A 340 -22.03 -0.25 -18.83
CA GLU A 340 -22.43 -1.65 -19.02
C GLU A 340 -21.25 -2.62 -18.81
N THR A 341 -20.04 -2.22 -19.18
CA THR A 341 -18.82 -3.05 -19.05
C THR A 341 -17.60 -2.23 -18.60
N ILE A 342 -16.90 -2.69 -17.58
CA ILE A 342 -15.61 -2.15 -17.12
C ILE A 342 -14.54 -3.25 -17.18
N ASP A 343 -13.44 -3.00 -17.88
CA ASP A 343 -12.20 -3.77 -17.74
C ASP A 343 -11.00 -2.83 -17.47
N LEU A 344 -10.42 -2.95 -16.28
CA LEU A 344 -9.18 -2.28 -15.87
C LEU A 344 -8.11 -3.31 -15.47
N SER A 345 -8.27 -4.57 -15.86
CA SER A 345 -7.41 -5.68 -15.42
C SER A 345 -5.99 -5.59 -15.97
N HIS A 346 -5.06 -6.30 -15.32
CA HIS A 346 -3.63 -6.30 -15.69
C HIS A 346 -3.06 -4.88 -15.74
N ASN A 347 -3.08 -4.21 -14.59
CA ASN A 347 -2.56 -2.87 -14.36
C ASN A 347 -1.89 -2.81 -12.97
N CYS A 348 -1.58 -1.62 -12.49
CA CYS A 348 -0.96 -1.35 -11.19
C CYS A 348 -1.87 -0.55 -10.23
N ILE A 349 -3.17 -0.48 -10.51
CA ILE A 349 -4.17 0.33 -9.79
C ILE A 349 -4.26 -0.12 -8.33
N GLU A 350 -4.27 0.84 -7.41
CA GLU A 350 -4.27 0.61 -5.96
C GLU A 350 -5.43 1.32 -5.24
N GLY A 351 -5.35 1.44 -3.91
CA GLY A 351 -6.41 2.00 -3.08
C GLY A 351 -7.51 0.98 -2.72
N GLY A 352 -8.46 1.41 -1.89
CA GLY A 352 -9.51 0.54 -1.32
C GLY A 352 -10.93 1.08 -1.43
N TYR A 353 -11.10 2.32 -1.88
CA TYR A 353 -12.41 2.91 -2.16
C TYR A 353 -12.82 2.58 -3.59
N LEU A 354 -14.07 2.18 -3.75
CA LEU A 354 -14.64 1.63 -4.97
C LEU A 354 -15.90 2.41 -5.32
N PRO A 355 -16.37 2.35 -6.58
CA PRO A 355 -17.54 3.11 -6.99
C PRO A 355 -18.78 2.82 -6.15
N ASP A 356 -19.69 3.80 -6.07
CA ASP A 356 -21.03 3.54 -5.55
C ASP A 356 -21.81 2.63 -6.52
N TRP A 357 -21.65 1.33 -6.31
CA TRP A 357 -22.29 0.26 -7.08
C TRP A 357 -23.83 0.33 -7.08
N ALA A 358 -24.46 1.12 -6.20
CA ALA A 358 -25.91 1.37 -6.25
C ALA A 358 -26.31 2.39 -7.34
N LYS A 359 -25.36 3.21 -7.84
CA LYS A 359 -25.57 4.11 -8.99
C LYS A 359 -25.42 3.41 -10.34
N LEU A 360 -24.42 2.54 -10.48
CA LEU A 360 -23.97 1.94 -11.76
C LEU A 360 -24.87 0.79 -12.23
N ASN A 361 -26.12 1.14 -12.53
CA ASN A 361 -27.24 0.22 -12.67
C ASN A 361 -27.30 -0.57 -13.99
N ARG A 362 -26.36 -0.37 -14.92
CA ARG A 362 -26.31 -1.10 -16.19
C ARG A 362 -25.17 -2.12 -16.27
N LEU A 363 -24.28 -2.15 -15.27
CA LEU A 363 -23.11 -3.03 -15.26
C LEU A 363 -23.52 -4.50 -15.31
N GLN A 364 -22.94 -5.19 -16.29
CA GLN A 364 -23.06 -6.63 -16.55
C GLN A 364 -21.70 -7.33 -16.46
N TYR A 365 -20.61 -6.58 -16.68
CA TYR A 365 -19.23 -7.08 -16.62
C TYR A 365 -18.33 -6.09 -15.88
N ILE A 366 -17.61 -6.59 -14.88
CA ILE A 366 -16.54 -5.88 -14.17
C ILE A 366 -15.34 -6.80 -14.09
N ASN A 367 -14.21 -6.39 -14.68
CA ASN A 367 -12.93 -7.05 -14.50
C ASN A 367 -11.89 -6.04 -13.98
N LEU A 368 -11.39 -6.32 -12.78
CA LEU A 368 -10.40 -5.52 -12.07
C LEU A 368 -9.22 -6.40 -11.60
N SER A 369 -9.13 -7.62 -12.12
CA SER A 369 -8.10 -8.60 -11.74
C SER A 369 -6.68 -8.14 -12.09
N PHE A 370 -5.68 -8.72 -11.43
CA PHE A 370 -4.26 -8.34 -11.62
C PHE A 370 -4.02 -6.84 -11.44
N ASN A 371 -4.29 -6.38 -10.22
CA ASN A 371 -4.08 -5.02 -9.73
C ASN A 371 -3.63 -5.08 -8.24
N LYS A 372 -3.57 -3.93 -7.56
CA LYS A 372 -3.17 -3.78 -6.16
C LYS A 372 -4.33 -3.31 -5.26
N ILE A 373 -5.58 -3.53 -5.68
CA ILE A 373 -6.77 -3.02 -4.99
C ILE A 373 -6.90 -3.68 -3.62
N THR A 374 -6.90 -2.88 -2.56
CA THR A 374 -6.90 -3.30 -1.16
C THR A 374 -8.22 -2.88 -0.49
N SER A 375 -9.30 -3.63 -0.74
CA SER A 375 -10.64 -3.30 -0.25
C SER A 375 -11.29 -4.41 0.57
N TRP A 376 -12.14 -4.02 1.54
CA TRP A 376 -12.94 -4.97 2.31
C TRP A 376 -14.09 -5.49 1.44
N VAL A 377 -14.14 -6.81 1.24
CA VAL A 377 -15.14 -7.49 0.39
C VAL A 377 -16.62 -7.22 0.77
N ALA A 378 -16.88 -6.61 1.93
CA ALA A 378 -18.22 -6.18 2.33
C ALA A 378 -18.79 -5.02 1.51
N THR A 379 -17.96 -4.15 0.93
CA THR A 379 -18.41 -2.97 0.13
C THR A 379 -19.14 -3.38 -1.16
N TRP A 380 -18.79 -4.53 -1.73
CA TRP A 380 -19.32 -5.06 -2.99
C TRP A 380 -20.76 -5.61 -2.88
N ALA A 381 -21.34 -5.64 -1.68
CA ALA A 381 -22.65 -6.25 -1.42
C ALA A 381 -23.79 -5.67 -2.29
N HIS A 382 -23.70 -4.39 -2.69
CA HIS A 382 -24.77 -3.71 -3.43
C HIS A 382 -24.96 -4.21 -4.87
N LEU A 383 -23.90 -4.69 -5.54
CA LEU A 383 -24.00 -5.30 -6.87
C LEU A 383 -25.03 -6.46 -6.85
N PHE A 384 -24.88 -7.35 -5.87
CA PHE A 384 -25.64 -8.59 -5.75
C PHE A 384 -27.03 -8.44 -5.11
N GLN A 385 -27.30 -7.34 -4.40
CA GLN A 385 -28.63 -7.05 -3.83
C GLN A 385 -29.72 -6.90 -4.91
N SER A 386 -29.34 -6.53 -6.14
CA SER A 386 -30.28 -6.34 -7.25
C SER A 386 -30.79 -7.64 -7.89
N GLY A 387 -30.18 -8.80 -7.57
CA GLY A 387 -30.51 -10.10 -8.18
C GLY A 387 -30.18 -10.21 -9.68
N ARG A 388 -29.49 -9.21 -10.25
CA ARG A 388 -29.04 -9.20 -11.64
C ARG A 388 -27.78 -10.07 -11.78
N PRO A 389 -27.63 -10.84 -12.88
CA PRO A 389 -26.36 -11.49 -13.18
C PRO A 389 -25.32 -10.41 -13.50
N ILE A 390 -24.15 -10.52 -12.89
CA ILE A 390 -22.97 -9.70 -13.17
C ILE A 390 -21.75 -10.61 -13.09
N ASP A 391 -20.87 -10.53 -14.08
CA ASP A 391 -19.54 -11.15 -14.04
C ASP A 391 -18.57 -10.20 -13.34
N LEU A 392 -17.85 -10.70 -12.33
CA LEU A 392 -17.08 -9.89 -11.38
C LEU A 392 -15.71 -10.53 -11.12
N ILE A 393 -14.74 -10.22 -11.98
CA ILE A 393 -13.41 -10.83 -12.01
C ILE A 393 -12.45 -9.97 -11.17
N LEU A 394 -12.08 -10.45 -9.98
CA LEU A 394 -11.35 -9.69 -8.95
C LEU A 394 -10.06 -10.38 -8.45
N ASN A 395 -9.69 -11.53 -9.02
CA ASN A 395 -8.51 -12.29 -8.62
C ASN A 395 -7.19 -11.50 -8.76
N ASN A 396 -6.19 -11.89 -7.99
CA ASN A 396 -4.88 -11.23 -7.90
C ASN A 396 -5.00 -9.73 -7.56
N ASN A 397 -5.64 -9.45 -6.43
CA ASN A 397 -5.72 -8.17 -5.72
C ASN A 397 -5.51 -8.44 -4.21
N TYR A 398 -5.68 -7.43 -3.35
CA TYR A 398 -5.54 -7.51 -1.89
C TYR A 398 -6.89 -7.41 -1.15
N LEU A 399 -7.95 -8.02 -1.69
CA LEU A 399 -9.26 -8.00 -1.03
C LEU A 399 -9.25 -8.81 0.27
N TYR A 400 -10.02 -8.38 1.27
CA TYR A 400 -10.01 -9.01 2.59
C TYR A 400 -11.37 -9.01 3.31
N GLY A 401 -11.49 -9.82 4.36
CA GLY A 401 -12.66 -9.88 5.26
C GLY A 401 -13.66 -10.99 4.93
N LYS A 402 -14.79 -11.05 5.64
CA LYS A 402 -15.86 -12.03 5.38
C LYS A 402 -16.70 -11.61 4.16
N ILE A 403 -16.89 -12.51 3.20
CA ILE A 403 -17.85 -12.34 2.11
C ILE A 403 -19.27 -12.22 2.71
N PRO A 404 -20.02 -11.15 2.37
CA PRO A 404 -21.40 -10.96 2.83
C PRO A 404 -22.32 -12.13 2.49
N ASP A 405 -23.25 -12.41 3.41
CA ASP A 405 -24.17 -13.54 3.27
C ASP A 405 -25.16 -13.36 2.11
N VAL A 406 -25.37 -12.14 1.61
CA VAL A 406 -26.12 -11.89 0.37
C VAL A 406 -25.40 -12.43 -0.88
N ILE A 407 -24.06 -12.42 -0.89
CA ILE A 407 -23.26 -12.98 -1.99
C ILE A 407 -23.17 -14.51 -1.83
N GLN A 408 -22.92 -15.00 -0.61
CA GLN A 408 -22.89 -16.45 -0.35
C GLN A 408 -24.23 -17.14 -0.65
N ASN A 409 -25.36 -16.49 -0.38
CA ASN A 409 -26.68 -17.02 -0.69
C ASN A 409 -27.15 -16.76 -2.13
N HIS A 410 -26.37 -16.07 -2.96
CA HIS A 410 -26.71 -15.85 -4.36
C HIS A 410 -26.75 -17.18 -5.14
N PRO A 411 -27.67 -17.39 -6.11
CA PRO A 411 -27.71 -18.62 -6.90
C PRO A 411 -26.42 -18.91 -7.65
N LEU A 412 -25.74 -17.87 -8.15
CA LEU A 412 -24.45 -17.98 -8.85
C LEU A 412 -23.23 -17.95 -7.90
N TRP A 413 -23.41 -18.26 -6.61
CA TRP A 413 -22.35 -18.22 -5.58
C TRP A 413 -21.01 -18.79 -6.06
N SER A 414 -21.01 -20.01 -6.62
CA SER A 414 -19.78 -20.67 -7.09
C SER A 414 -19.01 -19.88 -8.15
N ARG A 415 -19.71 -19.30 -9.15
CA ARG A 415 -19.12 -18.49 -10.23
C ARG A 415 -18.47 -17.23 -9.64
N ILE A 416 -19.19 -16.53 -8.76
CA ILE A 416 -18.72 -15.33 -8.07
C ILE A 416 -17.53 -15.66 -7.15
N ALA A 417 -17.60 -16.75 -6.40
CA ALA A 417 -16.58 -17.14 -5.44
C ALA A 417 -15.24 -17.44 -6.12
N LEU A 418 -15.24 -18.26 -7.19
CA LEU A 418 -14.02 -18.57 -7.97
C LEU A 418 -13.34 -17.30 -8.50
N GLN A 419 -14.12 -16.28 -8.89
CA GLN A 419 -13.62 -15.00 -9.39
C GLN A 419 -13.18 -14.03 -8.27
N CYS A 420 -13.61 -14.25 -7.02
CA CYS A 420 -13.35 -13.35 -5.88
C CYS A 420 -12.32 -13.86 -4.86
N VAL A 421 -12.19 -15.17 -4.63
CA VAL A 421 -11.39 -15.70 -3.48
C VAL A 421 -9.88 -15.77 -3.72
N ARG A 422 -9.43 -15.81 -4.98
CA ARG A 422 -8.01 -15.86 -5.37
C ARG A 422 -7.33 -14.49 -5.20
N GLN A 423 -7.10 -14.09 -3.95
CA GLN A 423 -6.42 -12.84 -3.57
C GLN A 423 -4.96 -13.10 -3.18
N ASP A 424 -4.11 -12.07 -3.23
CA ASP A 424 -2.78 -12.11 -2.63
C ASP A 424 -2.90 -11.91 -1.10
N TYR A 425 -2.37 -12.86 -0.34
CA TYR A 425 -2.48 -12.94 1.12
C TYR A 425 -1.41 -12.09 1.80
N GLY A 426 -1.46 -10.78 1.52
CA GLY A 426 -0.74 -9.76 2.29
C GLY A 426 -1.21 -9.68 3.76
N LYS A 427 -0.73 -8.65 4.47
CA LYS A 427 -0.97 -8.47 5.92
C LYS A 427 -2.44 -8.37 6.34
N SER A 428 -3.36 -8.18 5.40
CA SER A 428 -4.80 -7.98 5.62
C SER A 428 -5.60 -9.25 5.93
N GLY A 429 -4.98 -10.44 5.87
CA GLY A 429 -5.59 -11.71 6.29
C GLY A 429 -6.49 -12.41 5.26
N GLY A 430 -6.64 -11.83 4.06
CA GLY A 430 -7.38 -12.42 2.94
C GLY A 430 -8.90 -12.49 3.13
N VAL A 431 -9.55 -13.21 2.21
CA VAL A 431 -11.00 -13.34 2.14
C VAL A 431 -11.47 -14.61 2.86
N SER A 432 -12.61 -14.54 3.54
CA SER A 432 -13.21 -15.66 4.28
C SER A 432 -14.68 -15.86 3.94
N TYR A 433 -15.12 -17.12 3.92
CA TYR A 433 -16.46 -17.55 3.55
C TYR A 433 -16.86 -18.80 4.36
N SER A 434 -18.14 -19.17 4.30
CA SER A 434 -18.77 -20.18 5.16
C SER A 434 -19.61 -21.19 4.37
N LYS A 435 -19.61 -21.10 3.04
CA LYS A 435 -20.34 -21.98 2.11
C LYS A 435 -19.37 -22.55 1.10
N ASP A 436 -19.50 -23.84 0.81
CA ASP A 436 -18.65 -24.55 -0.13
C ASP A 436 -18.72 -23.93 -1.54
N ILE A 437 -17.59 -23.95 -2.24
CA ILE A 437 -17.46 -23.53 -3.64
C ILE A 437 -17.48 -24.80 -4.48
N HIS A 438 -18.31 -24.84 -5.51
CA HIS A 438 -18.35 -25.96 -6.46
C HIS A 438 -17.85 -25.51 -7.84
N LEU A 439 -17.25 -26.43 -8.59
CA LEU A 439 -16.99 -26.22 -10.01
C LEU A 439 -18.32 -26.04 -10.76
N PRO A 440 -18.48 -25.03 -11.64
CA PRO A 440 -19.62 -24.99 -12.55
C PRO A 440 -19.61 -26.19 -13.49
N ASP A 441 -20.78 -26.77 -13.76
CA ASP A 441 -20.91 -27.83 -14.75
C ASP A 441 -20.66 -27.26 -16.16
N PHE A 442 -19.74 -27.89 -16.90
CA PHE A 442 -19.49 -27.61 -18.31
C PHE A 442 -19.22 -28.88 -19.12
N THR A 443 -19.48 -28.77 -20.42
CA THR A 443 -19.09 -29.74 -21.44
C THR A 443 -17.92 -29.20 -22.26
N PHE A 444 -17.12 -30.10 -22.83
CA PHE A 444 -15.91 -29.77 -23.57
C PHE A 444 -15.65 -30.77 -24.71
N THR A 445 -14.83 -30.34 -25.68
CA THR A 445 -14.22 -31.25 -26.66
C THR A 445 -12.78 -31.53 -26.28
N ASP A 446 -12.36 -32.80 -26.24
CA ASP A 446 -10.97 -33.18 -26.02
C ASP A 446 -10.16 -33.04 -27.31
N LEU A 447 -9.14 -32.18 -27.31
CA LEU A 447 -8.28 -31.93 -28.48
C LEU A 447 -7.44 -33.15 -28.91
N ARG A 448 -7.34 -34.19 -28.07
CA ARG A 448 -6.55 -35.39 -28.37
C ARG A 448 -7.21 -36.33 -29.38
N ASP A 449 -8.54 -36.44 -29.34
CA ASP A 449 -9.31 -37.39 -30.14
C ASP A 449 -10.65 -36.86 -30.69
N GLY A 450 -11.05 -35.64 -30.31
CA GLY A 450 -12.32 -35.02 -30.70
C GLY A 450 -13.54 -35.51 -29.92
N SER A 451 -13.35 -36.32 -28.87
CA SER A 451 -14.44 -36.81 -28.03
C SER A 451 -15.12 -35.66 -27.27
N GLN A 452 -16.42 -35.85 -26.99
CA GLN A 452 -17.20 -34.93 -26.14
C GLN A 452 -17.15 -35.43 -24.70
N GLY A 453 -16.85 -34.54 -23.75
CA GLY A 453 -16.79 -34.85 -22.33
C GLY A 453 -17.61 -33.89 -21.47
N SER A 454 -17.99 -34.36 -20.28
CA SER A 454 -18.62 -33.56 -19.23
C SER A 454 -17.71 -33.48 -18.01
N ILE A 455 -17.45 -32.28 -17.50
CA ILE A 455 -16.56 -32.13 -16.33
C ILE A 455 -17.10 -32.85 -15.09
N ARG A 456 -18.43 -32.97 -15.01
CA ARG A 456 -19.15 -33.66 -13.95
C ARG A 456 -18.98 -35.16 -13.99
N GLU A 457 -18.85 -35.74 -15.17
CA GLU A 457 -18.53 -37.17 -15.33
C GLU A 457 -17.07 -37.42 -14.94
N VAL A 458 -16.15 -36.53 -15.31
CA VAL A 458 -14.74 -36.62 -14.88
C VAL A 458 -14.62 -36.53 -13.36
N TYR A 459 -15.19 -35.49 -12.72
CA TYR A 459 -15.02 -35.33 -11.27
C TYR A 459 -15.77 -36.40 -10.48
N SER A 460 -17.01 -36.75 -10.84
CA SER A 460 -17.78 -37.76 -10.07
C SER A 460 -17.28 -39.20 -10.26
N GLY A 461 -16.48 -39.46 -11.30
CA GLY A 461 -15.75 -40.70 -11.47
C GLY A 461 -14.43 -40.81 -10.67
N ASN A 462 -13.97 -39.75 -10.00
CA ASN A 462 -12.64 -39.66 -9.41
C ASN A 462 -12.64 -39.10 -7.98
N ILE A 463 -11.71 -39.58 -7.13
CA ILE A 463 -11.57 -39.11 -5.74
C ILE A 463 -11.08 -37.66 -5.70
N ARG A 464 -10.19 -37.27 -6.63
CA ARG A 464 -9.81 -35.88 -6.90
C ARG A 464 -9.65 -35.65 -8.40
N THR A 465 -10.04 -34.46 -8.84
CA THR A 465 -9.74 -33.96 -10.18
C THR A 465 -8.97 -32.64 -10.07
N MET A 466 -7.83 -32.56 -10.76
CA MET A 466 -7.10 -31.32 -10.99
C MET A 466 -7.69 -30.63 -12.22
N ILE A 467 -8.15 -29.39 -12.06
CA ILE A 467 -8.36 -28.49 -13.19
C ILE A 467 -7.07 -27.70 -13.37
N LEU A 468 -6.41 -27.93 -14.49
CA LEU A 468 -5.07 -27.41 -14.81
C LEU A 468 -5.19 -26.38 -15.92
N HIS A 469 -4.90 -25.12 -15.61
CA HIS A 469 -4.81 -24.06 -16.59
C HIS A 469 -3.36 -23.91 -17.05
N TRP A 470 -3.10 -24.04 -18.35
CA TRP A 470 -1.74 -24.06 -18.90
C TRP A 470 -1.66 -23.35 -20.24
N ASN A 471 -0.59 -22.59 -20.48
CA ASN A 471 -0.41 -21.83 -21.71
C ASN A 471 0.57 -22.55 -22.66
N PRO A 472 0.11 -23.10 -23.80
CA PRO A 472 0.95 -23.87 -24.72
C PRO A 472 2.02 -23.02 -25.44
N LEU A 473 1.94 -21.68 -25.38
CA LEU A 473 2.98 -20.78 -25.91
C LEU A 473 4.11 -20.52 -24.89
N GLN A 474 3.93 -20.86 -23.61
CA GLN A 474 4.92 -20.64 -22.54
C GLN A 474 5.69 -21.91 -22.21
N GLU A 475 7.03 -21.88 -22.34
CA GLU A 475 7.91 -23.03 -22.08
C GLU A 475 7.86 -23.49 -20.61
N ASP A 476 7.80 -22.53 -19.71
CA ASP A 476 7.57 -22.71 -18.28
C ASP A 476 6.30 -23.52 -17.98
N SER A 477 5.21 -23.22 -18.70
CA SER A 477 3.94 -23.93 -18.54
C SER A 477 4.01 -25.38 -19.04
N LYS A 478 4.75 -25.65 -20.13
CA LYS A 478 5.01 -27.03 -20.61
C LYS A 478 5.87 -27.80 -19.61
N THR A 479 6.93 -27.15 -19.11
CA THR A 479 7.84 -27.72 -18.11
C THR A 479 7.07 -28.21 -16.87
N PHE A 480 6.06 -27.45 -16.41
CA PHE A 480 5.20 -27.89 -15.30
C PHE A 480 4.32 -29.11 -15.65
N LEU A 481 3.79 -29.20 -16.87
CA LEU A 481 3.06 -30.38 -17.34
C LEU A 481 3.97 -31.62 -17.39
N GLU A 482 5.13 -31.50 -18.01
CA GLU A 482 6.09 -32.59 -18.26
C GLU A 482 6.78 -33.12 -17.00
N THR A 483 6.97 -32.25 -15.99
CA THR A 483 7.57 -32.61 -14.70
C THR A 483 6.50 -32.94 -13.67
N THR A 484 5.87 -31.93 -13.07
CA THR A 484 4.99 -32.07 -11.90
C THR A 484 3.69 -32.80 -12.23
N VAL A 485 2.94 -32.37 -13.26
CA VAL A 485 1.62 -32.95 -13.56
C VAL A 485 1.74 -34.39 -14.03
N ARG A 486 2.65 -34.66 -14.98
CA ARG A 486 2.97 -36.01 -15.45
C ARG A 486 3.34 -36.92 -14.28
N ARG A 487 4.21 -36.46 -13.38
CA ARG A 487 4.61 -37.22 -12.18
C ARG A 487 3.42 -37.61 -11.31
N VAL A 488 2.58 -36.65 -10.90
CA VAL A 488 1.45 -36.97 -10.00
C VAL A 488 0.36 -37.77 -10.70
N HIS A 489 0.13 -37.55 -11.99
CA HIS A 489 -0.83 -38.33 -12.76
C HIS A 489 -0.39 -39.79 -12.90
N THR A 490 0.88 -40.07 -13.21
CA THR A 490 1.37 -41.46 -13.28
C THR A 490 1.40 -42.13 -11.90
N LEU A 491 1.73 -41.40 -10.83
CA LEU A 491 1.76 -41.94 -9.47
C LEU A 491 0.36 -42.22 -8.87
N PHE A 492 -0.66 -41.43 -9.19
CA PHE A 492 -1.97 -41.51 -8.52
C PHE A 492 -3.17 -41.72 -9.45
N GLY A 493 -3.02 -41.68 -10.77
CA GLY A 493 -4.12 -41.82 -11.72
C GLY A 493 -4.89 -43.13 -11.56
N GLY A 494 -4.17 -44.24 -11.38
CA GLY A 494 -4.75 -45.56 -11.09
C GLY A 494 -5.46 -45.69 -9.72
N GLN A 495 -5.44 -44.64 -8.89
CA GLN A 495 -6.14 -44.54 -7.61
C GLN A 495 -7.31 -43.54 -7.64
N GLY A 496 -7.65 -42.97 -8.81
CA GLY A 496 -8.74 -41.99 -8.96
C GLY A 496 -8.29 -40.54 -8.79
N PHE A 497 -7.10 -40.19 -9.28
CA PHE A 497 -6.66 -38.81 -9.51
C PHE A 497 -6.75 -38.47 -11.00
N ALA A 498 -7.72 -37.64 -11.38
CA ALA A 498 -7.86 -37.15 -12.75
C ALA A 498 -7.24 -35.76 -12.94
N VAL A 499 -6.96 -35.41 -14.20
CA VAL A 499 -6.56 -34.07 -14.64
C VAL A 499 -7.47 -33.67 -15.81
N VAL A 500 -7.80 -32.39 -15.95
CA VAL A 500 -8.32 -31.78 -17.18
C VAL A 500 -7.51 -30.53 -17.46
N ALA A 501 -6.86 -30.46 -18.62
CA ALA A 501 -5.86 -29.45 -18.96
C ALA A 501 -6.44 -28.39 -19.92
N ILE A 502 -6.88 -27.27 -19.36
CA ILE A 502 -7.53 -26.15 -20.05
C ILE A 502 -6.48 -25.14 -20.53
N THR A 503 -6.58 -24.73 -21.77
CA THR A 503 -5.73 -23.72 -22.43
C THR A 503 -6.41 -22.35 -22.48
N PRO A 504 -5.68 -21.24 -22.73
CA PRO A 504 -6.30 -19.94 -22.95
C PRO A 504 -7.18 -19.96 -24.20
N GLU A 505 -8.25 -19.17 -24.21
CA GLU A 505 -9.10 -18.99 -25.40
C GLU A 505 -8.33 -18.32 -26.53
N GLY A 506 -8.37 -18.91 -27.73
CA GLY A 506 -7.79 -18.33 -28.94
C GLY A 506 -7.19 -19.38 -29.86
N GLU A 507 -7.32 -19.15 -31.16
CA GLU A 507 -6.86 -20.06 -32.22
C GLU A 507 -5.33 -20.30 -32.15
N GLU A 508 -4.55 -19.31 -31.72
CA GLU A 508 -3.09 -19.44 -31.52
C GLU A 508 -2.74 -20.45 -30.40
N TYR A 509 -3.47 -20.43 -29.29
CA TYR A 509 -3.27 -21.39 -28.19
C TYR A 509 -3.72 -22.79 -28.58
N LYS A 510 -4.86 -22.88 -29.29
CA LYS A 510 -5.39 -24.15 -29.81
C LYS A 510 -4.40 -24.84 -30.75
N GLN A 511 -3.88 -24.13 -31.74
CA GLN A 511 -2.89 -24.66 -32.69
C GLN A 511 -1.57 -25.07 -31.99
N ALA A 512 -1.14 -24.31 -30.97
CA ALA A 512 0.03 -24.66 -30.16
C ALA A 512 -0.20 -25.90 -29.28
N ALA A 513 -1.39 -26.05 -28.68
CA ALA A 513 -1.77 -27.23 -27.91
C ALA A 513 -1.83 -28.48 -28.79
N GLU A 514 -2.44 -28.39 -29.98
CA GLU A 514 -2.41 -29.48 -30.95
C GLU A 514 -0.99 -29.82 -31.42
N GLN A 515 -0.10 -28.84 -31.56
CA GLN A 515 1.31 -29.10 -31.91
C GLN A 515 2.04 -29.84 -30.78
N TYR A 516 1.80 -29.45 -29.52
CA TYR A 516 2.32 -30.15 -28.36
C TYR A 516 1.81 -31.60 -28.31
N LEU A 517 0.50 -31.81 -28.50
CA LEU A 517 -0.13 -33.15 -28.56
C LEU A 517 0.37 -34.03 -29.71
N ARG A 518 0.81 -33.46 -30.84
CA ARG A 518 1.47 -34.21 -31.93
C ARG A 518 2.85 -34.75 -31.57
N THR A 519 3.42 -34.35 -30.44
CA THR A 519 4.81 -34.65 -30.03
C THR A 519 4.96 -35.20 -28.61
N HIS A 520 3.95 -35.05 -27.75
CA HIS A 520 3.96 -35.46 -26.35
C HIS A 520 2.74 -36.35 -26.04
N ASP A 521 2.96 -37.45 -25.32
CA ASP A 521 1.90 -38.33 -24.83
C ASP A 521 1.21 -37.70 -23.59
N VAL A 522 -0.06 -37.33 -23.75
CA VAL A 522 -0.86 -36.67 -22.71
C VAL A 522 -2.06 -37.56 -22.36
N PRO A 523 -2.02 -38.28 -21.21
CA PRO A 523 -3.02 -39.30 -20.89
C PRO A 523 -4.36 -38.74 -20.41
N TYR A 524 -4.45 -37.44 -20.11
CA TYR A 524 -5.65 -36.73 -19.64
C TYR A 524 -6.20 -35.73 -20.69
N PRO A 525 -7.49 -35.37 -20.65
CA PRO A 525 -8.10 -34.46 -21.63
C PRO A 525 -7.43 -33.09 -21.71
N VAL A 526 -7.31 -32.57 -22.93
CA VAL A 526 -6.84 -31.20 -23.21
C VAL A 526 -7.95 -30.41 -23.88
N VAL A 527 -8.21 -29.21 -23.38
CA VAL A 527 -9.40 -28.40 -23.73
C VAL A 527 -8.99 -26.97 -24.10
N THR A 528 -9.66 -26.38 -25.08
CA THR A 528 -9.70 -24.92 -25.30
C THR A 528 -11.12 -24.42 -25.14
N ASP A 529 -12.06 -25.01 -25.90
CA ASP A 529 -13.46 -24.59 -25.95
C ASP A 529 -14.31 -25.40 -24.96
N TYR A 530 -15.02 -24.72 -24.05
CA TYR A 530 -15.94 -25.33 -23.08
C TYR A 530 -17.12 -24.39 -22.72
N ALA A 531 -18.29 -24.98 -22.44
CA ALA A 531 -19.54 -24.25 -22.22
C ALA A 531 -20.50 -24.98 -21.26
N ASP A 532 -21.47 -24.27 -20.69
CA ASP A 532 -22.55 -24.88 -19.90
C ASP A 532 -23.54 -25.68 -20.78
N ALA A 533 -24.57 -26.28 -20.17
CA ALA A 533 -25.54 -27.14 -20.87
C ALA A 533 -26.42 -26.38 -21.87
N GLU A 534 -26.53 -25.06 -21.71
CA GLU A 534 -27.27 -24.14 -22.56
C GLU A 534 -26.38 -23.50 -23.66
N GLY A 535 -25.06 -23.66 -23.56
CA GLY A 535 -24.07 -23.15 -24.51
C GLY A 535 -23.46 -21.80 -24.15
N HIS A 536 -23.64 -21.30 -22.93
CA HIS A 536 -23.00 -20.07 -22.47
C HIS A 536 -21.55 -20.32 -22.00
N ARG A 537 -20.75 -19.25 -22.01
CA ARG A 537 -19.37 -19.23 -21.53
C ARG A 537 -19.30 -19.42 -20.01
N VAL A 538 -18.51 -20.42 -19.58
CA VAL A 538 -18.13 -20.62 -18.18
C VAL A 538 -16.77 -19.97 -17.96
N ILE A 539 -16.70 -18.97 -17.08
CA ILE A 539 -15.47 -18.25 -16.77
C ILE A 539 -14.80 -18.90 -15.56
N LEU A 540 -13.69 -19.62 -15.80
CA LEU A 540 -12.81 -20.16 -14.75
C LEU A 540 -11.61 -19.24 -14.53
N PRO A 541 -11.09 -19.12 -13.29
CA PRO A 541 -9.93 -18.28 -12.98
C PRO A 541 -8.64 -18.95 -13.44
N ALA A 542 -8.32 -18.76 -14.72
CA ALA A 542 -7.23 -19.47 -15.39
C ALA A 542 -5.82 -18.91 -15.09
N GLU A 543 -5.73 -17.60 -14.86
CA GLU A 543 -4.44 -16.90 -14.72
C GLU A 543 -3.92 -16.80 -13.28
N PRO A 544 -2.59 -16.60 -13.10
CA PRO A 544 -1.55 -16.67 -14.13
C PRO A 544 -1.32 -18.12 -14.62
N TYR A 545 -0.58 -18.29 -15.71
CA TYR A 545 -0.27 -19.62 -16.26
C TYR A 545 1.16 -20.07 -15.89
N PRO A 546 1.37 -21.36 -15.58
CA PRO A 546 0.36 -22.37 -15.27
C PRO A 546 -0.30 -22.11 -13.90
N SER A 547 -1.57 -22.49 -13.75
CA SER A 547 -2.23 -22.60 -12.44
C SER A 547 -3.08 -23.86 -12.35
N TYR A 548 -3.45 -24.28 -11.13
CA TYR A 548 -4.42 -25.35 -10.96
C TYR A 548 -5.21 -25.21 -9.67
N PHE A 549 -6.35 -25.89 -9.62
CA PHE A 549 -7.11 -26.14 -8.39
C PHE A 549 -7.61 -27.59 -8.35
N LEU A 550 -7.87 -28.09 -7.14
CA LEU A 550 -8.25 -29.49 -6.89
C LEU A 550 -9.71 -29.57 -6.39
N VAL A 551 -10.56 -30.29 -7.12
CA VAL A 551 -11.94 -30.59 -6.73
C VAL A 551 -12.12 -32.05 -6.31
N ASP A 552 -13.11 -32.32 -5.46
CA ASP A 552 -13.50 -33.67 -5.06
C ASP A 552 -14.57 -34.30 -5.97
N GLN A 553 -15.01 -35.51 -5.61
CA GLN A 553 -16.02 -36.29 -6.34
C GLN A 553 -17.42 -35.64 -6.41
N TYR A 554 -17.65 -34.54 -5.69
CA TYR A 554 -18.87 -33.74 -5.74
C TYR A 554 -18.67 -32.39 -6.46
N GLY A 555 -17.49 -32.18 -7.07
CA GLY A 555 -17.08 -30.92 -7.67
C GLY A 555 -16.73 -29.87 -6.62
N THR A 556 -16.64 -30.24 -5.34
CA THR A 556 -16.36 -29.33 -4.24
C THR A 556 -14.90 -28.94 -4.27
N PHE A 557 -14.66 -27.64 -4.20
CA PHE A 557 -13.32 -27.05 -4.22
C PHE A 557 -12.55 -27.40 -2.95
N SER A 558 -11.37 -28.01 -3.09
CA SER A 558 -10.62 -28.59 -1.97
C SER A 558 -9.19 -28.07 -1.79
N ASN A 559 -8.59 -27.42 -2.80
CA ASN A 559 -7.33 -26.68 -2.69
C ASN A 559 -7.17 -25.70 -3.87
N ASP A 560 -6.77 -24.44 -3.62
CA ASP A 560 -6.22 -23.54 -4.65
C ASP A 560 -4.73 -23.33 -4.34
N MET A 561 -3.92 -23.19 -5.39
CA MET A 561 -2.52 -22.73 -5.24
C MET A 561 -2.41 -21.20 -5.14
N PHE A 562 -3.45 -20.47 -5.56
CA PHE A 562 -3.48 -19.00 -5.55
C PHE A 562 -4.10 -18.40 -4.30
N THR A 563 -4.84 -19.18 -3.49
CA THR A 563 -5.08 -18.77 -2.11
C THR A 563 -3.81 -19.02 -1.30
N GLY A 564 -2.98 -17.99 -1.11
CA GLY A 564 -1.71 -18.05 -0.37
C GLY A 564 -1.80 -18.56 1.09
N GLN A 565 -3.02 -18.79 1.57
CA GLN A 565 -3.35 -19.54 2.77
C GLN A 565 -2.80 -20.99 2.70
N TYR A 566 -1.60 -21.18 3.29
CA TYR A 566 -0.88 -22.45 3.56
C TYR A 566 0.29 -22.91 2.66
N CYS A 567 0.91 -22.06 1.83
CA CYS A 567 2.25 -22.37 1.28
C CYS A 567 3.39 -22.01 2.26
N SER A 568 3.38 -22.55 3.48
CA SER A 568 4.25 -22.14 4.61
C SER A 568 5.71 -22.62 4.54
N THR A 569 6.25 -22.86 3.35
CA THR A 569 7.43 -23.72 3.10
C THR A 569 8.71 -22.98 2.70
N SER A 570 8.79 -21.65 2.83
CA SER A 570 9.99 -20.87 2.47
C SER A 570 11.22 -21.35 3.26
N LEU A 571 12.42 -21.38 2.65
CA LEU A 571 13.64 -21.65 3.41
C LEU A 571 13.95 -20.46 4.35
N TYR A 572 13.91 -19.26 3.79
CA TYR A 572 14.30 -18.03 4.48
C TYR A 572 13.05 -17.24 4.96
N PRO A 573 13.07 -16.69 6.19
CA PRO A 573 11.96 -15.89 6.72
C PRO A 573 11.92 -14.45 6.18
N GLU A 574 12.92 -14.03 5.41
CA GLU A 574 13.05 -12.67 4.84
C GLU A 574 12.66 -12.60 3.34
N GLU A 575 12.40 -13.74 2.69
CA GLU A 575 11.91 -13.73 1.30
C GLU A 575 10.44 -13.31 1.23
N PRO A 576 10.07 -12.32 0.40
CA PRO A 576 8.69 -11.87 0.26
C PRO A 576 7.81 -12.93 -0.40
N PHE A 577 6.53 -12.93 -0.02
CA PHE A 577 5.52 -13.89 -0.44
C PHE A 577 4.92 -13.54 -1.82
N LEU A 578 5.77 -13.42 -2.84
CA LEU A 578 5.33 -13.26 -4.23
C LEU A 578 5.04 -14.64 -4.84
N ILE A 579 3.80 -14.83 -5.34
CA ILE A 579 3.37 -16.04 -6.03
C ILE A 579 3.85 -16.02 -7.49
N ASP A 580 5.16 -15.95 -7.68
CA ASP A 580 5.80 -16.37 -8.91
C ASP A 580 5.91 -17.90 -8.89
N PHE A 581 4.96 -18.54 -9.57
CA PHE A 581 4.84 -19.99 -9.68
C PHE A 581 6.08 -20.62 -10.35
N MET A 582 6.73 -19.89 -11.26
CA MET A 582 7.86 -20.37 -12.07
C MET A 582 9.22 -20.10 -11.44
N ALA A 583 9.34 -19.13 -10.53
CA ALA A 583 10.48 -19.01 -9.64
C ALA A 583 10.55 -20.14 -8.59
N ARG A 584 9.46 -20.91 -8.37
CA ARG A 584 9.33 -21.85 -7.23
C ARG A 584 8.72 -23.23 -7.58
N PRO A 585 8.95 -23.87 -8.75
CA PRO A 585 8.24 -25.09 -9.18
C PRO A 585 8.39 -26.28 -8.22
N PHE A 586 9.57 -26.44 -7.60
CA PHE A 586 9.79 -27.48 -6.60
C PHE A 586 8.91 -27.31 -5.35
N GLN A 587 8.68 -26.07 -4.90
CA GLN A 587 7.76 -25.75 -3.79
C GLN A 587 6.34 -26.20 -4.10
N HIS A 588 5.85 -25.91 -5.31
CA HIS A 588 4.49 -26.24 -5.72
C HIS A 588 4.31 -27.75 -5.91
N THR A 589 5.33 -28.45 -6.41
CA THR A 589 5.38 -29.92 -6.44
C THR A 589 5.29 -30.52 -5.02
N ASP A 590 5.94 -29.89 -4.05
CA ASP A 590 6.02 -30.39 -2.67
C ASP A 590 4.75 -30.14 -1.84
N ASP A 591 4.03 -29.03 -2.07
CA ASP A 591 2.66 -28.89 -1.56
C ASP A 591 1.72 -29.88 -2.24
N LEU A 592 1.77 -30.03 -3.56
CA LEU A 592 0.91 -30.99 -4.28
C LEU A 592 1.10 -32.42 -3.76
N ASN A 593 2.35 -32.83 -3.53
CA ASN A 593 2.68 -34.08 -2.84
C ASN A 593 2.01 -34.15 -1.45
N THR A 594 2.07 -33.06 -0.67
CA THR A 594 1.45 -32.96 0.67
C THR A 594 -0.07 -33.09 0.61
N GLN A 595 -0.76 -32.49 -0.37
CA GLN A 595 -2.21 -32.60 -0.53
C GLN A 595 -2.63 -34.00 -1.01
N LEU A 596 -1.94 -34.54 -2.03
CA LEU A 596 -2.24 -35.88 -2.55
C LEU A 596 -1.93 -36.98 -1.54
N LYS A 597 -0.88 -36.82 -0.69
CA LYS A 597 -0.57 -37.74 0.42
C LYS A 597 -1.74 -37.86 1.41
N LYS A 598 -2.43 -36.76 1.73
CA LYS A 598 -3.60 -36.75 2.64
C LYS A 598 -4.79 -37.52 2.07
N VAL A 599 -4.95 -37.53 0.74
CA VAL A 599 -6.11 -38.15 0.06
C VAL A 599 -5.84 -39.62 -0.30
N PHE A 600 -4.71 -39.90 -0.95
CA PHE A 600 -4.39 -41.21 -1.55
C PHE A 600 -3.44 -42.06 -0.70
N GLY A 601 -2.77 -41.47 0.30
CA GLY A 601 -1.84 -42.19 1.17
C GLY A 601 -0.54 -42.57 0.46
N ASN A 602 -0.33 -43.86 0.21
CA ASN A 602 0.80 -44.34 -0.59
C ASN A 602 0.36 -44.47 -2.06
N SER A 603 1.28 -44.17 -2.98
CA SER A 603 1.06 -44.49 -4.39
C SER A 603 1.05 -46.01 -4.58
N SER A 604 0.13 -46.51 -5.41
CA SER A 604 0.09 -47.90 -5.88
C SER A 604 0.80 -48.10 -7.22
N TYR A 605 1.42 -47.05 -7.76
CA TYR A 605 2.28 -47.17 -8.95
C TYR A 605 3.54 -47.99 -8.60
N GLN A 606 4.02 -48.76 -9.58
CA GLN A 606 5.24 -49.53 -9.45
C GLN A 606 6.14 -49.29 -10.66
N SER A 607 7.40 -48.96 -10.41
CA SER A 607 8.39 -48.65 -11.45
C SER A 607 8.55 -49.78 -12.45
N THR A 608 8.72 -49.42 -13.71
CA THR A 608 8.87 -50.34 -14.85
C THR A 608 10.23 -50.23 -15.55
N ASP A 609 10.87 -49.06 -15.52
CA ASP A 609 12.22 -48.86 -16.06
C ASP A 609 13.29 -48.72 -14.97
N PHE A 610 14.14 -49.73 -14.85
CA PHE A 610 15.28 -49.74 -13.93
C PHE A 610 16.62 -49.37 -14.62
N SER A 611 16.59 -48.83 -15.85
CA SER A 611 17.80 -48.47 -16.64
C SER A 611 18.73 -47.46 -15.94
N MET A 612 18.14 -46.54 -15.18
CA MET A 612 18.85 -45.53 -14.39
C MET A 612 19.37 -46.06 -13.04
N ASP A 613 19.00 -47.28 -12.62
CA ASP A 613 19.50 -47.83 -11.37
C ASP A 613 21.01 -48.04 -11.41
N LYS A 614 21.72 -47.57 -10.36
CA LYS A 614 23.19 -47.59 -10.29
C LYS A 614 23.88 -46.78 -11.41
N GLN A 615 23.20 -45.77 -11.95
CA GLN A 615 23.86 -44.64 -12.62
C GLN A 615 24.20 -43.55 -11.59
N PHE A 616 25.09 -42.61 -11.94
CA PHE A 616 25.42 -41.48 -11.06
C PHE A 616 25.76 -40.20 -11.82
N GLU A 617 25.49 -39.05 -11.19
CA GLU A 617 25.90 -37.72 -11.66
C GLU A 617 26.82 -37.05 -10.63
N THR A 618 27.56 -36.01 -11.04
CA THR A 618 28.37 -35.19 -10.14
C THR A 618 27.83 -33.76 -10.12
N LEU A 619 27.04 -33.45 -9.09
CA LEU A 619 26.37 -32.15 -8.91
C LEU A 619 27.38 -31.03 -8.60
N GLN A 620 28.46 -31.34 -7.88
CA GLN A 620 29.51 -30.38 -7.53
C GLN A 620 30.90 -31.02 -7.62
N ARG A 621 31.90 -30.24 -8.05
CA ARG A 621 33.32 -30.59 -7.94
C ARG A 621 34.05 -29.60 -7.04
N ALA A 622 34.99 -30.10 -6.25
CA ALA A 622 35.88 -29.30 -5.42
C ALA A 622 36.82 -28.46 -6.28
N THR A 623 37.10 -27.24 -5.83
CA THR A 623 38.09 -26.32 -6.42
C THR A 623 39.32 -26.14 -5.52
N LYS A 624 39.30 -26.66 -4.29
CA LYS A 624 40.44 -26.67 -3.35
C LYS A 624 40.79 -28.04 -2.77
N GLY A 625 42.05 -28.15 -2.34
CA GLY A 625 42.63 -29.33 -1.72
C GLY A 625 42.62 -30.53 -2.67
N LYS A 626 42.59 -31.75 -2.11
CA LYS A 626 42.36 -32.97 -2.87
C LYS A 626 40.88 -33.19 -3.24
N GLY A 627 39.97 -32.35 -2.75
CA GLY A 627 38.53 -32.62 -2.75
C GLY A 627 38.12 -33.70 -1.74
N ILE A 628 36.92 -33.58 -1.17
CA ILE A 628 36.28 -34.52 -0.25
C ILE A 628 35.02 -35.06 -0.94
N ASP A 629 34.96 -36.36 -1.17
CA ASP A 629 33.83 -36.98 -1.88
C ASP A 629 32.70 -37.36 -0.92
N ILE A 630 31.50 -36.82 -1.20
CA ILE A 630 30.21 -37.14 -0.58
C ILE A 630 29.31 -37.77 -1.64
N VAL A 631 28.53 -38.77 -1.24
CA VAL A 631 27.50 -39.40 -2.09
C VAL A 631 26.11 -39.18 -1.51
N LEU A 632 25.17 -38.77 -2.36
CA LEU A 632 23.75 -38.67 -2.08
C LEU A 632 23.00 -39.80 -2.78
N ILE A 633 22.03 -40.42 -2.10
CA ILE A 633 21.22 -41.53 -2.63
C ILE A 633 19.76 -41.31 -2.23
N GLY A 634 18.87 -41.12 -3.20
CA GLY A 634 17.43 -41.14 -2.97
C GLY A 634 16.90 -42.57 -2.86
N GLU A 635 16.17 -42.88 -1.79
CA GLU A 635 15.44 -44.15 -1.53
C GLU A 635 13.92 -43.90 -1.56
N ALA A 636 13.14 -44.89 -1.99
CA ALA A 636 11.68 -44.78 -2.22
C ALA A 636 11.26 -43.77 -3.30
N PHE A 637 12.14 -43.52 -4.27
CA PHE A 637 11.83 -42.81 -5.52
C PHE A 637 11.73 -43.81 -6.68
N THR A 638 10.76 -43.55 -7.56
CA THR A 638 10.44 -44.36 -8.74
C THR A 638 11.25 -43.97 -9.98
N ASP A 639 11.10 -44.76 -11.04
CA ASP A 639 11.51 -44.37 -12.40
C ASP A 639 10.84 -43.07 -12.86
N VAL A 640 9.56 -42.86 -12.52
CA VAL A 640 8.82 -41.61 -12.78
C VAL A 640 9.45 -40.42 -12.05
N ASP A 641 9.83 -40.56 -10.78
CA ASP A 641 10.52 -39.49 -10.02
C ASP A 641 11.85 -39.08 -10.67
N ILE A 642 12.52 -40.01 -11.35
CA ILE A 642 13.79 -39.78 -12.05
C ILE A 642 13.54 -39.17 -13.43
N ALA A 643 12.62 -39.73 -14.22
CA ALA A 643 12.26 -39.29 -15.56
C ALA A 643 11.57 -37.91 -15.61
N THR A 644 11.04 -37.44 -14.47
CA THR A 644 10.46 -36.10 -14.30
C THR A 644 11.37 -35.12 -13.55
N GLY A 645 12.61 -35.53 -13.23
CA GLY A 645 13.62 -34.68 -12.58
C GLY A 645 13.44 -34.46 -11.08
N TYR A 646 12.31 -34.85 -10.47
CA TYR A 646 12.04 -34.66 -9.05
C TYR A 646 13.11 -35.30 -8.14
N TYR A 647 13.65 -36.46 -8.53
CA TYR A 647 14.79 -37.09 -7.84
C TYR A 647 15.97 -36.13 -7.71
N LYS A 648 16.35 -35.48 -8.83
CA LYS A 648 17.48 -34.54 -8.89
C LYS A 648 17.20 -33.30 -8.05
N GLN A 649 15.99 -32.74 -8.12
CA GLN A 649 15.58 -31.59 -7.31
C GLN A 649 15.71 -31.87 -5.80
N VAL A 650 15.33 -33.07 -5.33
CA VAL A 650 15.50 -33.44 -3.92
C VAL A 650 16.98 -33.68 -3.56
N MET A 651 17.79 -34.27 -4.46
CA MET A 651 19.24 -34.43 -4.21
C MET A 651 19.97 -33.07 -4.19
N GLU A 652 19.57 -32.13 -5.04
CA GLU A 652 20.12 -30.76 -5.05
C GLU A 652 19.69 -30.00 -3.80
N PHE A 653 18.44 -30.11 -3.36
CA PHE A 653 18.00 -29.59 -2.06
C PHE A 653 18.80 -30.19 -0.88
N ALA A 654 19.13 -31.48 -0.92
CA ALA A 654 19.97 -32.11 0.09
C ALA A 654 21.44 -31.61 0.03
N MET A 655 21.99 -31.41 -1.17
CA MET A 655 23.30 -30.79 -1.36
C MET A 655 23.36 -29.36 -0.81
N GLU A 656 22.39 -28.51 -1.14
CA GLU A 656 22.32 -27.14 -0.61
C GLU A 656 22.10 -27.13 0.91
N SER A 657 21.29 -28.07 1.43
CA SER A 657 21.13 -28.27 2.88
C SER A 657 22.49 -28.54 3.55
N PHE A 658 23.33 -29.43 2.99
CA PHE A 658 24.66 -29.71 3.53
C PHE A 658 25.54 -28.46 3.67
N PHE A 659 25.40 -27.48 2.76
CA PHE A 659 26.20 -26.25 2.73
C PHE A 659 25.47 -25.01 3.28
N ALA A 660 24.29 -25.15 3.89
CA ALA A 660 23.48 -24.01 4.34
C ALA A 660 24.09 -23.24 5.54
N ILE A 661 24.81 -23.94 6.42
CA ILE A 661 25.30 -23.43 7.71
C ILE A 661 26.81 -23.67 7.90
N GLU A 662 27.41 -22.96 8.85
CA GLU A 662 28.85 -23.08 9.10
C GLU A 662 29.21 -24.35 9.90
N PRO A 663 30.33 -25.03 9.58
CA PRO A 663 31.42 -24.56 8.71
C PRO A 663 31.35 -25.08 7.27
N THR A 664 30.43 -25.99 6.93
CA THR A 664 30.37 -26.61 5.60
C THR A 664 30.11 -25.55 4.52
N LYS A 665 29.29 -24.54 4.82
CA LYS A 665 29.07 -23.31 4.03
C LYS A 665 30.38 -22.64 3.58
N SER A 666 31.19 -22.12 4.51
CA SER A 666 32.44 -21.45 4.14
C SER A 666 33.52 -22.38 3.58
N TYR A 667 33.39 -23.71 3.73
CA TYR A 667 34.33 -24.69 3.19
C TYR A 667 33.80 -25.49 1.99
N ARG A 668 32.67 -25.07 1.37
CA ARG A 668 32.02 -25.74 0.23
C ARG A 668 32.96 -26.05 -0.94
N GLU A 669 33.92 -25.16 -1.20
CA GLU A 669 35.00 -25.29 -2.21
C GLU A 669 35.86 -26.58 -2.10
N TYR A 670 35.85 -27.26 -0.96
CA TYR A 670 36.59 -28.49 -0.72
C TYR A 670 35.84 -29.78 -1.08
N PHE A 671 34.56 -29.72 -1.50
CA PHE A 671 33.72 -30.91 -1.62
C PHE A 671 33.35 -31.26 -3.06
N ASN A 672 33.52 -32.54 -3.42
CA ASN A 672 32.83 -33.18 -4.53
C ASN A 672 31.50 -33.73 -4.00
N VAL A 673 30.40 -33.51 -4.73
CA VAL A 673 29.09 -34.10 -4.39
C VAL A 673 28.60 -34.87 -5.60
N HIS A 674 28.37 -36.16 -5.40
CA HIS A 674 27.81 -37.07 -6.39
C HIS A 674 26.40 -37.50 -5.95
N MET A 675 25.45 -37.58 -6.88
CA MET A 675 24.21 -38.30 -6.63
C MET A 675 24.24 -39.64 -7.36
N VAL A 676 23.82 -40.70 -6.70
CA VAL A 676 23.69 -42.05 -7.28
C VAL A 676 22.21 -42.38 -7.34
N TYR A 677 21.73 -42.71 -8.54
CA TYR A 677 20.35 -43.11 -8.76
C TYR A 677 20.10 -44.52 -8.21
N ALA A 678 19.05 -44.66 -7.41
CA ALA A 678 18.57 -45.93 -6.88
C ALA A 678 17.07 -46.04 -7.16
N VAL A 679 16.69 -46.86 -8.15
CA VAL A 679 15.31 -46.96 -8.64
C VAL A 679 14.54 -47.92 -7.74
N SER A 680 13.65 -47.37 -6.91
CA SER A 680 12.75 -48.18 -6.08
C SER A 680 11.58 -48.68 -6.91
N ARG A 681 11.10 -49.90 -6.67
CA ARG A 681 9.87 -50.38 -7.32
C ARG A 681 8.66 -49.64 -6.76
N ASP A 682 8.57 -49.49 -5.45
CA ASP A 682 7.46 -48.81 -4.78
C ASP A 682 7.86 -47.39 -4.35
N ALA A 683 6.96 -46.42 -4.48
CA ALA A 683 7.16 -45.01 -4.10
C ALA A 683 7.06 -44.75 -2.57
N TYR A 684 7.31 -45.76 -1.73
CA TYR A 684 7.23 -45.68 -0.27
C TYR A 684 8.04 -46.78 0.40
N ILE A 685 8.60 -46.51 1.59
CA ILE A 685 9.09 -47.56 2.50
C ILE A 685 7.91 -48.17 3.28
N GLY A 686 7.87 -49.49 3.38
CA GLY A 686 6.85 -50.20 4.16
C GLY A 686 7.28 -50.47 5.60
N ALA A 687 6.34 -50.93 6.41
CA ALA A 687 6.66 -51.46 7.74
C ALA A 687 7.36 -52.82 7.64
N PHE A 688 8.10 -53.17 8.68
CA PHE A 688 8.76 -54.47 8.84
C PHE A 688 7.78 -55.63 8.56
N ASP A 689 8.28 -56.69 7.91
CA ASP A 689 7.54 -57.84 7.40
C ASP A 689 6.33 -57.57 6.45
N SER A 690 6.02 -56.31 6.09
CA SER A 690 4.70 -55.98 5.53
C SER A 690 4.63 -54.97 4.36
N GLY A 691 5.76 -54.42 3.86
CA GLY A 691 5.71 -53.70 2.57
C GLY A 691 7.02 -53.09 2.07
N GLY A 692 6.93 -52.43 0.90
CA GLY A 692 7.97 -51.59 0.30
C GLY A 692 9.11 -52.35 -0.37
N GLN A 693 9.03 -52.58 -1.68
CA GLN A 693 10.14 -53.05 -2.51
C GLN A 693 10.99 -51.88 -3.00
N THR A 694 11.71 -51.23 -2.08
CA THR A 694 12.60 -50.12 -2.39
C THR A 694 14.02 -50.57 -2.77
N ALA A 695 14.82 -49.66 -3.34
CA ALA A 695 16.10 -49.96 -3.97
C ALA A 695 17.17 -50.41 -2.96
N LEU A 696 17.26 -49.73 -1.81
CA LEU A 696 18.08 -50.16 -0.67
C LEU A 696 17.33 -51.16 0.23
N GLY A 697 16.00 -51.05 0.29
CA GLY A 697 15.16 -51.91 1.12
C GLY A 697 15.06 -51.42 2.57
N VAL A 698 15.05 -50.10 2.78
CA VAL A 698 14.77 -49.50 4.08
C VAL A 698 13.30 -49.74 4.47
N GLN A 699 13.03 -50.02 5.75
CA GLN A 699 11.69 -50.26 6.28
C GLN A 699 11.44 -49.41 7.54
N THR A 700 10.20 -49.35 8.02
CA THR A 700 9.86 -48.74 9.31
C THR A 700 9.56 -49.78 10.40
N GLU A 701 10.05 -49.53 11.61
CA GLU A 701 9.76 -50.33 12.80
C GLU A 701 8.49 -49.81 13.50
N ASN A 702 7.37 -50.50 13.23
CA ASN A 702 6.09 -50.32 13.91
C ASN A 702 5.58 -48.86 13.93
N SER A 703 4.66 -48.56 14.86
CA SER A 703 4.03 -47.24 15.00
C SER A 703 4.95 -46.11 15.48
N ARG A 704 6.23 -46.40 15.79
CA ARG A 704 7.23 -45.42 16.24
C ARG A 704 8.06 -44.80 15.10
N GLN A 705 7.90 -45.25 13.84
CA GLN A 705 8.56 -44.70 12.64
C GLN A 705 10.11 -44.75 12.59
N TRP A 706 10.77 -45.61 13.39
CA TRP A 706 12.23 -45.79 13.30
C TRP A 706 12.63 -46.50 12.01
N PHE A 707 13.78 -46.16 11.42
CA PHE A 707 14.25 -46.79 10.18
C PHE A 707 14.98 -48.11 10.47
N TYR A 708 14.43 -49.21 9.96
CA TYR A 708 15.08 -50.52 9.94
C TYR A 708 15.92 -50.67 8.65
N ILE A 709 17.25 -50.69 8.81
CA ILE A 709 18.22 -50.53 7.72
C ILE A 709 19.06 -51.78 7.39
N TYR A 710 18.77 -52.95 7.98
CA TYR A 710 19.58 -54.17 7.82
C TYR A 710 19.74 -54.61 6.36
N THR A 711 18.68 -54.52 5.55
CA THR A 711 18.73 -54.80 4.10
C THR A 711 19.57 -53.75 3.36
N ALA A 712 19.39 -52.47 3.71
CA ALA A 712 20.13 -51.36 3.11
C ALA A 712 21.64 -51.48 3.34
N GLN A 713 22.07 -51.87 4.55
CA GLN A 713 23.48 -52.14 4.87
C GLN A 713 24.14 -53.18 3.95
N GLN A 714 23.37 -54.15 3.43
CA GLN A 714 23.86 -55.16 2.49
C GLN A 714 23.90 -54.67 1.03
N ARG A 715 22.98 -53.77 0.64
CA ARG A 715 22.87 -53.27 -0.74
C ARG A 715 23.71 -52.02 -1.02
N LEU A 716 23.89 -51.15 -0.02
CA LEU A 716 24.52 -49.83 -0.13
C LEU A 716 25.87 -49.85 -0.84
N GLU A 717 26.69 -50.87 -0.61
CA GLU A 717 28.03 -50.99 -1.21
C GLU A 717 28.01 -51.06 -2.75
N SER A 718 26.90 -51.52 -3.36
CA SER A 718 26.72 -51.51 -4.81
C SER A 718 26.35 -50.13 -5.40
N TYR A 719 26.01 -49.15 -4.56
CA TYR A 719 25.64 -47.79 -4.98
C TYR A 719 26.75 -46.78 -4.67
N TYR A 720 27.16 -46.61 -3.41
CA TYR A 720 28.13 -45.56 -3.06
C TYR A 720 29.53 -45.77 -3.65
N ARG A 721 29.85 -47.00 -4.10
CA ARG A 721 31.14 -47.30 -4.73
C ARG A 721 31.22 -46.91 -6.21
N LEU A 722 30.13 -46.46 -6.85
CA LEU A 722 30.17 -46.10 -8.27
C LEU A 722 31.09 -44.88 -8.53
N PRO A 723 31.01 -43.76 -7.77
CA PRO A 723 32.01 -42.68 -7.88
C PRO A 723 33.40 -43.09 -7.40
N VAL A 724 33.49 -43.96 -6.38
CA VAL A 724 34.78 -44.50 -5.86
C VAL A 724 35.55 -45.22 -6.97
N LEU A 725 34.87 -46.04 -7.77
CA LEU A 725 35.47 -46.80 -8.87
C LEU A 725 35.73 -45.91 -10.10
N ALA A 726 34.90 -44.90 -10.36
CA ALA A 726 35.07 -44.00 -11.49
C ALA A 726 36.21 -42.98 -11.32
N TYR A 727 36.57 -42.64 -10.07
CA TYR A 727 37.58 -41.62 -9.76
C TYR A 727 38.74 -42.11 -8.88
N GLU A 728 38.79 -43.40 -8.51
CA GLU A 728 39.79 -44.02 -7.63
C GLU A 728 39.96 -43.34 -6.25
N ARG A 729 38.86 -42.84 -5.67
CA ARG A 729 38.85 -42.01 -4.45
C ARG A 729 37.94 -42.55 -3.35
N PRO A 730 38.31 -42.46 -2.06
CA PRO A 730 37.42 -42.82 -0.96
C PRO A 730 36.23 -41.85 -0.83
N VAL A 731 35.07 -42.38 -0.45
CA VAL A 731 33.89 -41.58 -0.06
C VAL A 731 33.85 -41.48 1.46
N HIS A 732 33.56 -40.28 1.98
CA HIS A 732 33.75 -39.92 3.39
C HIS A 732 32.45 -39.77 4.19
N SER A 733 31.33 -39.58 3.48
CA SER A 733 29.96 -39.55 4.01
C SER A 733 28.98 -39.96 2.91
N VAL A 734 27.94 -40.69 3.27
CA VAL A 734 26.84 -41.06 2.36
C VAL A 734 25.53 -40.60 3.00
N GLY A 735 24.82 -39.68 2.33
CA GLY A 735 23.49 -39.20 2.71
C GLY A 735 22.41 -39.92 1.93
N ILE A 736 21.64 -40.78 2.59
CA ILE A 736 20.46 -41.44 2.04
C ILE A 736 19.24 -40.58 2.36
N VAL A 737 18.53 -40.12 1.34
CA VAL A 737 17.31 -39.31 1.47
C VAL A 737 16.11 -40.19 1.13
N ILE A 738 15.21 -40.43 2.08
CA ILE A 738 14.09 -41.35 1.93
C ILE A 738 12.81 -40.57 1.64
N ASN A 739 12.17 -40.85 0.51
CA ASN A 739 11.03 -40.08 0.01
C ASN A 739 9.77 -40.19 0.90
N GLY A 740 9.09 -39.06 1.12
CA GLY A 740 7.73 -39.01 1.69
C GLY A 740 7.57 -39.48 3.14
N VAL A 741 8.63 -39.50 3.95
CA VAL A 741 8.63 -39.97 5.35
C VAL A 741 9.39 -39.03 6.28
N LYS A 742 9.11 -39.12 7.59
CA LYS A 742 9.86 -38.44 8.65
C LYS A 742 10.79 -39.44 9.34
N GLY A 743 12.01 -39.00 9.66
CA GLY A 743 12.94 -39.75 10.51
C GLY A 743 14.39 -39.33 10.26
N GLY A 744 15.27 -39.75 11.17
CA GLY A 744 16.72 -39.60 11.07
C GLY A 744 17.39 -40.78 11.78
N VAL A 745 18.45 -41.35 11.18
CA VAL A 745 19.44 -42.17 11.89
C VAL A 745 20.75 -42.24 11.11
N THR A 746 21.89 -42.17 11.79
CA THR A 746 23.21 -42.38 11.18
C THR A 746 23.86 -43.67 11.66
N TYR A 747 24.30 -44.49 10.72
CA TYR A 747 25.11 -45.66 10.98
C TYR A 747 26.60 -45.34 10.81
N MET A 748 27.29 -45.24 11.95
CA MET A 748 28.73 -44.99 12.05
C MET A 748 29.51 -46.31 11.86
N ARG A 749 30.56 -46.32 11.02
CA ARG A 749 31.28 -47.53 10.61
C ARG A 749 32.80 -47.41 10.79
N GLU A 750 33.45 -48.49 11.21
CA GLU A 750 34.91 -48.61 11.23
C GLU A 750 35.47 -49.12 9.89
N PRO A 751 36.66 -48.66 9.46
CA PRO A 751 37.47 -47.59 10.04
C PRO A 751 36.93 -46.19 9.70
N ILE A 752 37.32 -45.18 10.50
CA ILE A 752 36.86 -43.78 10.40
C ILE A 752 37.30 -43.05 9.11
N SER A 753 38.19 -43.67 8.33
CA SER A 753 38.57 -43.28 6.98
C SER A 753 37.60 -43.78 5.90
N GLY A 754 36.66 -44.66 6.24
CA GLY A 754 35.56 -45.10 5.37
C GLY A 754 34.30 -44.24 5.53
N PRO A 755 33.26 -44.52 4.74
CA PRO A 755 31.99 -43.81 4.81
C PRO A 755 31.13 -44.26 5.99
N ASN A 756 30.53 -43.26 6.66
CA ASN A 756 29.35 -43.43 7.49
C ASN A 756 28.08 -43.20 6.65
N PHE A 757 26.93 -43.70 7.12
CA PHE A 757 25.68 -43.71 6.35
C PHE A 757 24.57 -43.00 7.13
N ALA A 758 24.25 -41.77 6.73
CA ALA A 758 23.12 -41.00 7.24
C ALA A 758 21.84 -41.39 6.49
N PHE A 759 20.74 -41.65 7.20
CA PHE A 759 19.42 -41.87 6.62
C PHE A 759 18.48 -40.75 7.10
N THR A 760 17.96 -39.95 6.18
CA THR A 760 17.08 -38.81 6.48
C THR A 760 15.77 -38.95 5.72
N GLY A 761 14.65 -38.84 6.43
CA GLY A 761 13.32 -38.76 5.83
C GLY A 761 13.06 -37.38 5.22
N TYR A 762 12.69 -37.34 3.94
CA TYR A 762 12.22 -36.15 3.27
C TYR A 762 10.70 -36.01 3.43
N VAL A 763 10.29 -35.05 4.25
CA VAL A 763 8.87 -34.77 4.52
C VAL A 763 8.34 -33.75 3.52
N TYR A 764 7.34 -34.15 2.72
CA TYR A 764 6.60 -33.24 1.82
C TYR A 764 6.04 -32.04 2.59
N GLY A 765 6.27 -30.83 2.09
CA GLY A 765 5.92 -29.56 2.74
C GLY A 765 6.78 -29.23 3.97
N GLY A 766 7.48 -30.22 4.53
CA GLY A 766 8.27 -30.13 5.76
C GLY A 766 9.70 -29.62 5.56
N ARG A 767 9.99 -28.88 4.48
CA ARG A 767 11.37 -28.61 4.00
C ARG A 767 12.36 -28.11 5.06
N LYS A 768 11.95 -27.27 6.02
CA LYS A 768 12.84 -26.86 7.15
C LYS A 768 13.21 -28.03 8.06
N MET A 769 12.27 -28.92 8.37
CA MET A 769 12.53 -30.14 9.14
C MET A 769 13.46 -31.07 8.35
N SER A 770 13.17 -31.31 7.07
CA SER A 770 14.02 -32.10 6.17
C SER A 770 15.45 -31.55 6.10
N MET A 771 15.63 -30.22 6.00
CA MET A 771 16.93 -29.56 6.01
C MET A 771 17.67 -29.74 7.34
N GLY A 772 17.01 -29.46 8.48
CA GLY A 772 17.60 -29.59 9.81
C GLY A 772 18.08 -31.01 10.10
N THR A 773 17.21 -32.02 9.86
CA THR A 773 17.56 -33.43 10.02
C THR A 773 18.63 -33.87 9.02
N PHE A 774 18.62 -33.39 7.77
CA PHE A 774 19.67 -33.75 6.80
C PHE A 774 21.05 -33.23 7.22
N ILE A 775 21.13 -32.01 7.75
CA ILE A 775 22.37 -31.45 8.29
C ILE A 775 22.81 -32.25 9.53
N HIS A 776 21.88 -32.59 10.43
CA HIS A 776 22.16 -33.33 11.67
C HIS A 776 22.79 -34.69 11.38
N GLU A 777 22.13 -35.48 10.52
CA GLU A 777 22.60 -36.81 10.12
C GLU A 777 23.84 -36.73 9.21
N THR A 778 23.75 -36.06 8.06
CA THR A 778 24.76 -36.17 7.01
C THR A 778 25.98 -35.30 7.26
N ALA A 779 25.81 -34.08 7.78
CA ALA A 779 26.92 -33.17 8.09
C ALA A 779 27.43 -33.35 9.53
N GLY A 780 26.53 -33.56 10.49
CA GLY A 780 26.85 -33.71 11.91
C GLY A 780 27.44 -35.08 12.25
N HIS A 781 26.63 -36.14 12.22
CA HIS A 781 27.11 -37.48 12.53
C HIS A 781 28.01 -38.04 11.42
N ALA A 782 27.48 -38.24 10.21
CA ALA A 782 28.14 -39.06 9.20
C ALA A 782 29.44 -38.42 8.68
N PHE A 783 29.41 -37.12 8.36
CA PHE A 783 30.63 -36.40 8.01
C PHE A 783 31.41 -35.92 9.24
N GLY A 784 30.78 -35.19 10.17
CA GLY A 784 31.44 -34.49 11.27
C GLY A 784 31.90 -35.37 12.44
N LEU A 785 31.43 -36.62 12.53
CA LEU A 785 31.68 -37.56 13.64
C LEU A 785 31.13 -37.10 15.00
N LEU A 786 30.14 -36.19 14.98
CA LEU A 786 29.53 -35.62 16.18
C LEU A 786 28.56 -36.63 16.83
N GLY A 787 28.30 -36.47 18.13
CA GLY A 787 27.30 -37.23 18.88
C GLY A 787 26.15 -36.35 19.36
N ASP A 788 25.04 -36.95 19.74
CA ASP A 788 23.83 -36.24 20.17
C ASP A 788 24.04 -35.43 21.45
N GLU A 789 23.61 -34.18 21.42
CA GLU A 789 23.69 -33.23 22.53
C GLU A 789 22.38 -33.09 23.31
N TYR A 790 21.28 -33.63 22.78
CA TYR A 790 19.99 -33.67 23.46
C TYR A 790 19.91 -34.76 24.56
N SER A 791 18.92 -34.59 25.43
CA SER A 791 18.53 -35.56 26.44
C SER A 791 17.07 -35.99 26.24
N THR A 792 16.85 -37.30 26.13
CA THR A 792 15.51 -37.93 26.05
C THR A 792 15.11 -38.54 27.40
N SER A 793 15.85 -38.24 28.46
CA SER A 793 15.63 -38.84 29.79
C SER A 793 14.22 -38.56 30.31
N GLY A 794 13.42 -39.63 30.45
CA GLY A 794 12.01 -39.57 30.84
C GLY A 794 11.00 -39.68 29.69
N PHE A 795 11.42 -39.70 28.42
CA PHE A 795 10.50 -39.87 27.28
C PHE A 795 10.14 -41.34 26.98
N ASP A 796 11.06 -42.30 27.14
CA ASP A 796 10.77 -43.74 26.97
C ASP A 796 10.75 -44.47 28.33
N PRO A 797 9.67 -45.20 28.70
CA PRO A 797 9.55 -45.87 30.00
C PRO A 797 10.62 -46.95 30.25
N GLY A 798 11.70 -46.56 30.94
CA GLY A 798 12.81 -47.44 31.31
C GLY A 798 14.20 -46.85 31.03
N GLN A 799 14.29 -45.74 30.28
CA GLN A 799 15.56 -45.02 30.11
C GLN A 799 15.98 -44.34 31.44
N PRO A 800 17.18 -44.60 31.98
CA PRO A 800 17.66 -43.91 33.18
C PRO A 800 18.05 -42.46 32.88
N PHE A 801 17.97 -41.59 33.88
CA PHE A 801 18.35 -40.17 33.75
C PHE A 801 19.86 -39.94 33.74
N GLU A 802 20.64 -40.81 34.39
CA GLU A 802 22.10 -40.79 34.39
C GLU A 802 22.63 -41.89 33.47
N ILE A 803 23.72 -41.59 32.74
CA ILE A 803 24.36 -42.57 31.86
C ILE A 803 24.88 -43.78 32.64
N PRO A 804 24.46 -45.03 32.31
CA PRO A 804 24.99 -46.22 32.96
C PRO A 804 26.47 -46.46 32.66
N ASP A 805 27.20 -47.09 33.58
CA ASP A 805 28.63 -47.42 33.43
C ASP A 805 28.97 -48.14 32.11
N TYR A 806 28.05 -48.96 31.57
CA TYR A 806 28.27 -49.67 30.31
C TYR A 806 28.18 -48.74 29.08
N GLU A 807 27.24 -47.77 29.06
CA GLU A 807 27.18 -46.74 28.02
C GLU A 807 28.30 -45.71 28.17
N ALA A 808 28.65 -45.32 29.41
CA ALA A 808 29.82 -44.49 29.65
C ALA A 808 31.12 -45.17 29.19
N THR A 809 31.22 -46.51 29.32
CA THR A 809 32.33 -47.30 28.79
C THR A 809 32.30 -47.39 27.26
N ARG A 810 31.11 -47.55 26.65
CA ARG A 810 30.91 -47.52 25.18
C ARG A 810 31.30 -46.17 24.60
N LEU A 811 30.71 -45.06 25.07
CA LEU A 811 31.04 -43.70 24.63
C LEU A 811 32.54 -43.41 24.77
N ARG A 812 33.17 -43.78 25.89
CA ARG A 812 34.62 -43.65 26.09
C ARG A 812 35.45 -44.49 25.12
N ASN A 813 34.92 -45.61 24.62
CA ASN A 813 35.60 -46.42 23.60
C ASN A 813 35.42 -45.84 22.19
N GLU A 814 34.27 -45.27 21.86
CA GLU A 814 34.06 -44.56 20.59
C GLU A 814 34.90 -43.27 20.51
N GLN A 815 35.02 -42.54 21.63
CA GLN A 815 35.89 -41.35 21.75
C GLN A 815 37.38 -41.67 21.58
N LYS A 816 37.86 -42.86 21.96
CA LYS A 816 39.26 -43.29 21.67
C LYS A 816 39.54 -43.46 20.18
N LYS A 817 38.51 -43.71 19.37
CA LYS A 817 38.62 -43.81 17.90
C LYS A 817 38.59 -42.43 17.27
N GLY A 818 37.78 -41.53 17.84
CA GLY A 818 37.63 -40.13 17.41
C GLY A 818 36.18 -39.70 17.16
N TRP A 819 35.18 -40.48 17.59
CA TRP A 819 33.77 -40.12 17.52
C TRP A 819 33.32 -39.35 18.77
N TYR A 820 32.26 -38.54 18.63
CA TYR A 820 31.50 -37.99 19.76
C TYR A 820 32.34 -37.09 20.70
N LEU A 821 33.32 -36.37 20.13
CA LEU A 821 34.25 -35.48 20.86
C LEU A 821 33.64 -34.11 21.21
N ASN A 822 32.43 -33.82 20.74
CA ASN A 822 31.61 -32.70 21.22
C ASN A 822 30.94 -32.99 22.58
N LEU A 823 31.07 -34.22 23.08
CA LEU A 823 30.53 -34.68 24.35
C LEU A 823 31.66 -35.05 25.33
N SER A 824 31.40 -34.97 26.62
CA SER A 824 32.35 -35.30 27.68
C SER A 824 31.74 -36.19 28.76
N LEU A 825 32.56 -37.07 29.34
CA LEU A 825 32.27 -37.87 30.55
C LEU A 825 32.92 -37.27 31.82
N THR A 826 33.29 -35.99 31.77
CA THR A 826 33.80 -35.21 32.90
C THR A 826 33.29 -33.77 32.87
N SER A 827 33.04 -33.21 34.05
CA SER A 827 32.68 -31.81 34.26
C SER A 827 33.88 -30.86 34.41
N ASP A 828 35.12 -31.38 34.50
CA ASP A 828 36.31 -30.55 34.65
C ASP A 828 36.62 -29.75 33.36
N PRO A 829 36.52 -28.41 33.39
CA PRO A 829 36.75 -27.57 32.20
C PRO A 829 38.19 -27.62 31.68
N LYS A 830 39.15 -28.22 32.40
CA LYS A 830 40.52 -28.46 31.92
C LYS A 830 40.69 -29.79 31.19
N SER A 831 39.72 -30.70 31.30
CA SER A 831 39.82 -32.09 30.80
C SER A 831 38.78 -32.42 29.71
N VAL A 832 37.83 -31.53 29.42
CA VAL A 832 36.92 -31.66 28.27
C VAL A 832 37.66 -31.42 26.94
N TYR A 833 37.20 -32.03 25.84
CA TYR A 833 37.84 -31.92 24.52
C TYR A 833 37.88 -30.49 23.94
N TRP A 834 37.09 -29.56 24.49
CA TRP A 834 37.01 -28.15 24.13
C TRP A 834 37.61 -27.20 25.18
N ALA A 835 38.49 -27.70 26.08
CA ALA A 835 39.07 -26.92 27.17
C ALA A 835 39.76 -25.62 26.71
N HIS A 836 40.30 -25.58 25.48
CA HIS A 836 40.92 -24.38 24.87
C HIS A 836 39.92 -23.33 24.39
N LEU A 837 38.64 -23.67 24.22
CA LEU A 837 37.57 -22.72 23.91
C LEU A 837 37.00 -22.03 25.16
N ILE A 838 37.13 -22.66 26.34
CA ILE A 838 36.54 -22.16 27.58
C ILE A 838 37.28 -20.90 28.04
N GLY A 839 36.55 -19.79 28.13
CA GLY A 839 37.11 -18.47 28.44
C GLY A 839 37.84 -17.80 27.27
N HIS A 840 37.82 -18.36 26.07
CA HIS A 840 38.37 -17.72 24.88
C HIS A 840 37.55 -16.45 24.55
N PRO A 841 38.17 -15.26 24.32
CA PRO A 841 37.44 -14.00 24.19
C PRO A 841 36.41 -13.95 23.06
N ARG A 842 36.61 -14.74 21.99
CA ARG A 842 35.64 -14.85 20.89
C ARG A 842 34.39 -15.67 21.26
N TYR A 843 34.50 -16.61 22.21
CA TYR A 843 33.46 -17.58 22.53
C TYR A 843 33.07 -17.53 24.02
N PRO A 844 32.65 -16.36 24.55
CA PRO A 844 32.43 -16.13 25.98
C PRO A 844 31.25 -16.91 26.60
N TYR A 845 30.53 -17.66 25.77
CA TYR A 845 29.37 -18.49 26.09
C TYR A 845 29.70 -20.00 26.14
N VAL A 846 30.91 -20.43 25.76
CA VAL A 846 31.33 -21.84 25.80
C VAL A 846 31.69 -22.22 27.24
N GLY A 847 31.12 -23.33 27.72
CA GLY A 847 31.29 -23.83 29.08
C GLY A 847 31.25 -25.35 29.15
N VAL A 848 30.78 -25.90 30.27
CA VAL A 848 30.59 -27.35 30.46
C VAL A 848 29.19 -27.56 31.05
N LEU A 849 28.24 -27.88 30.19
CA LEU A 849 26.81 -27.94 30.51
C LEU A 849 26.38 -29.40 30.60
N GLN A 850 25.62 -29.77 31.63
CA GLN A 850 25.22 -31.15 31.84
C GLN A 850 24.03 -31.54 30.94
N GLY A 851 24.01 -32.81 30.53
CA GLY A 851 23.05 -33.40 29.61
C GLY A 851 23.62 -33.55 28.19
N GLY A 852 23.28 -34.66 27.55
CA GLY A 852 23.74 -35.07 26.23
C GLY A 852 23.81 -36.59 26.11
N TYR A 853 23.99 -37.10 24.89
CA TYR A 853 23.97 -38.53 24.56
C TYR A 853 22.73 -39.22 25.16
N TYR A 854 21.56 -38.61 24.97
CA TYR A 854 20.25 -39.03 25.50
C TYR A 854 20.07 -38.90 27.03
N TYR A 855 21.13 -38.72 27.81
CA TYR A 855 21.11 -38.68 29.27
C TYR A 855 21.04 -37.25 29.83
N ALA A 856 20.40 -37.07 31.00
CA ALA A 856 20.37 -35.81 31.73
C ALA A 856 21.61 -35.61 32.62
N PHE A 857 22.19 -36.70 33.13
CA PHE A 857 23.34 -36.68 34.05
C PHE A 857 24.49 -37.59 33.56
N GLY A 858 25.70 -37.31 34.06
CA GLY A 858 26.94 -38.03 33.73
C GLY A 858 27.53 -37.79 32.34
N VAL A 859 26.87 -36.98 31.49
CA VAL A 859 27.38 -36.48 30.20
C VAL A 859 27.32 -34.96 30.17
N TRP A 860 28.27 -34.32 29.48
CA TRP A 860 28.33 -32.86 29.31
C TRP A 860 28.58 -32.44 27.86
N ARG A 861 28.11 -31.24 27.49
CA ARG A 861 28.29 -30.55 26.19
C ARG A 861 28.80 -29.12 26.34
N SER A 862 29.17 -28.47 25.23
CA SER A 862 29.90 -27.18 25.26
C SER A 862 29.01 -25.93 25.29
N GLU A 863 27.78 -25.99 24.74
CA GLU A 863 26.84 -24.87 24.62
C GLU A 863 25.38 -25.32 24.86
N SER A 864 24.47 -24.35 25.00
CA SER A 864 23.02 -24.59 25.18
C SER A 864 22.19 -24.52 23.89
N TYR A 865 22.86 -24.27 22.76
CA TYR A 865 22.28 -24.21 21.41
C TYR A 865 23.23 -24.97 20.49
N SER A 866 22.70 -25.95 19.77
CA SER A 866 23.46 -26.80 18.86
C SER A 866 22.47 -27.54 17.97
N LEU A 867 22.78 -27.71 16.69
CA LEU A 867 21.99 -28.54 15.79
C LEU A 867 22.09 -30.03 16.15
N MET A 868 23.05 -30.43 16.99
CA MET A 868 23.09 -31.74 17.64
C MET A 868 22.17 -31.86 18.87
N ASP A 869 21.53 -30.77 19.31
CA ASP A 869 20.60 -30.68 20.45
C ASP A 869 19.17 -30.44 19.93
N GLU A 870 18.99 -29.46 19.03
CA GLU A 870 17.72 -29.16 18.35
C GLU A 870 17.97 -28.90 16.86
N SER A 871 17.38 -29.72 15.99
CA SER A 871 17.49 -29.59 14.53
C SER A 871 16.98 -28.23 14.00
N ALA A 872 16.08 -27.56 14.74
CA ALA A 872 15.57 -26.23 14.42
C ALA A 872 16.50 -25.07 14.84
N ASP A 873 17.56 -25.29 15.62
CA ASP A 873 18.50 -24.22 16.03
C ASP A 873 19.42 -23.76 14.85
N PHE A 874 19.51 -24.54 13.75
CA PHE A 874 20.30 -24.26 12.52
C PHE A 874 21.76 -23.79 12.74
N TYR A 875 22.37 -24.18 13.85
CA TYR A 875 23.69 -23.72 14.28
C TYR A 875 24.46 -24.88 14.91
N PHE A 876 25.57 -25.32 14.30
CA PHE A 876 26.52 -26.16 15.02
C PHE A 876 27.22 -25.34 16.11
N ASN A 877 27.31 -25.87 17.34
CA ASN A 877 28.07 -25.23 18.41
C ASN A 877 29.58 -25.12 18.06
N THR A 878 30.32 -24.36 18.85
CA THR A 878 31.69 -23.97 18.50
C THR A 878 32.67 -25.16 18.44
N ILE A 879 32.55 -26.18 19.30
CA ILE A 879 33.40 -27.38 19.18
C ILE A 879 32.98 -28.24 17.99
N CYS A 880 31.69 -28.33 17.68
CA CYS A 880 31.17 -29.03 16.50
C CYS A 880 31.71 -28.42 15.21
N ARG A 881 31.71 -27.08 15.07
CA ARG A 881 32.33 -26.38 13.93
C ARG A 881 33.84 -26.65 13.85
N GLU A 882 34.55 -26.61 14.98
CA GLU A 882 35.99 -26.87 15.01
C GLU A 882 36.33 -28.32 14.61
N LEU A 883 35.58 -29.31 15.10
CA LEU A 883 35.77 -30.73 14.78
C LEU A 883 35.52 -31.01 13.29
N ILE A 884 34.45 -30.44 12.71
CA ILE A 884 34.18 -30.53 11.27
C ILE A 884 35.33 -29.90 10.46
N VAL A 885 35.80 -28.69 10.82
CA VAL A 885 36.95 -28.05 10.14
C VAL A 885 38.23 -28.90 10.28
N ARG A 886 38.54 -29.44 11.46
CA ARG A 886 39.67 -30.37 11.66
C ARG A 886 39.59 -31.58 10.72
N ARG A 887 38.41 -32.17 10.54
CA ARG A 887 38.20 -33.30 9.61
C ARG A 887 38.33 -32.87 8.14
N ILE A 888 37.83 -31.70 7.75
CA ILE A 888 38.02 -31.15 6.40
C ILE A 888 39.53 -31.02 6.09
N MET A 889 40.30 -30.36 6.96
CA MET A 889 41.75 -30.19 6.78
C MET A 889 42.48 -31.55 6.70
N ALA A 890 42.16 -32.48 7.60
CA ALA A 890 42.79 -33.81 7.62
C ALA A 890 42.53 -34.62 6.35
N LEU A 891 41.32 -34.55 5.78
CA LEU A 891 40.95 -35.27 4.56
C LEU A 891 41.53 -34.63 3.29
N THR A 892 41.60 -33.28 3.22
CA THR A 892 42.22 -32.58 2.09
C THR A 892 43.75 -32.69 2.10
N GLY A 893 44.35 -32.96 3.27
CA GLY A 893 45.78 -32.96 3.51
C GLY A 893 46.35 -31.57 3.83
N GLU A 894 45.50 -30.63 4.25
CA GLU A 894 45.92 -29.32 4.75
C GLU A 894 46.22 -29.35 6.25
N GLU A 895 47.14 -28.47 6.68
CA GLU A 895 47.48 -28.33 8.09
C GLU A 895 46.42 -27.50 8.83
N TYR A 896 45.68 -28.15 9.74
CA TYR A 896 44.84 -27.45 10.70
C TYR A 896 45.69 -26.63 11.70
N THR A 897 45.32 -25.37 11.93
CA THR A 897 45.77 -24.60 13.10
C THR A 897 44.58 -23.84 13.70
N PHE A 898 44.64 -23.55 15.00
CA PHE A 898 43.55 -22.84 15.69
C PHE A 898 43.36 -21.43 15.14
N ASP A 899 44.44 -20.73 14.77
CA ASP A 899 44.36 -19.39 14.16
C ASP A 899 43.68 -19.40 12.78
N LYS A 900 43.91 -20.43 11.94
CA LYS A 900 43.20 -20.61 10.66
C LYS A 900 41.70 -20.84 10.89
N PHE A 901 41.33 -21.59 11.94
CA PHE A 901 39.93 -21.75 12.35
C PHE A 901 39.34 -20.42 12.83
N LEU A 902 39.98 -19.73 13.78
CA LEU A 902 39.54 -18.42 14.30
C LEU A 902 39.38 -17.35 13.21
N ALA A 903 40.21 -17.39 12.16
CA ALA A 903 40.16 -16.44 11.05
C ALA A 903 39.00 -16.68 10.06
N LYS A 904 38.45 -17.90 10.00
CA LYS A 904 37.40 -18.30 9.03
C LYS A 904 36.07 -18.73 9.68
N ASP A 905 36.05 -19.00 10.99
CA ASP A 905 34.82 -19.34 11.74
C ASP A 905 33.84 -18.15 11.79
N SER A 906 32.54 -18.47 11.88
CA SER A 906 31.46 -17.49 12.06
C SER A 906 30.38 -18.06 12.99
N ASP A 907 30.11 -17.29 14.05
CA ASP A 907 29.11 -17.53 15.08
C ASP A 907 27.87 -16.63 14.94
N LYS A 908 27.76 -15.85 13.86
CA LYS A 908 26.67 -14.89 13.61
C LYS A 908 25.28 -15.52 13.63
N ASP A 909 25.16 -16.73 13.10
CA ASP A 909 23.90 -17.46 12.96
C ASP A 909 23.44 -18.11 14.29
N ARG A 910 24.19 -17.91 15.38
CA ARG A 910 23.90 -18.47 16.70
C ARG A 910 22.59 -17.93 17.29
N PRO A 911 21.67 -18.79 17.74
CA PRO A 911 20.48 -18.35 18.45
C PRO A 911 20.78 -17.42 19.63
N ASN A 912 20.00 -16.35 19.75
CA ASN A 912 20.05 -15.38 20.85
C ASN A 912 21.40 -14.65 21.06
N LEU A 913 22.25 -14.54 20.03
CA LEU A 913 23.54 -13.83 20.09
C LEU A 913 23.41 -12.37 20.56
N SER A 914 22.31 -11.69 20.20
CA SER A 914 22.02 -10.29 20.55
C SER A 914 21.38 -10.07 21.94
N LYS A 915 21.01 -11.13 22.67
CA LYS A 915 20.40 -11.00 24.00
C LYS A 915 21.42 -10.57 25.05
N SER A 916 20.97 -9.79 26.03
CA SER A 916 21.80 -9.40 27.18
C SER A 916 22.26 -10.63 27.99
N ARG A 917 23.46 -10.55 28.59
CA ARG A 917 24.09 -11.67 29.31
C ARG A 917 23.19 -12.29 30.40
N SER A 918 22.38 -11.48 31.07
CA SER A 918 21.44 -11.93 32.11
C SER A 918 20.15 -12.57 31.56
N GLN A 919 19.73 -12.26 30.32
CA GLN A 919 18.69 -13.01 29.62
C GLN A 919 19.23 -14.35 29.11
N GLN A 920 20.48 -14.37 28.61
CA GLN A 920 21.14 -15.62 28.23
C GLN A 920 21.20 -16.59 29.42
N THR A 921 21.63 -16.15 30.60
CA THR A 921 21.62 -17.00 31.82
C THR A 921 20.23 -17.57 32.13
N LYS A 922 19.16 -16.76 32.01
CA LYS A 922 17.79 -17.23 32.28
C LYS A 922 17.24 -18.20 31.24
N ASP A 923 17.58 -18.02 29.96
CA ASP A 923 17.19 -18.96 28.91
C ASP A 923 17.97 -20.29 29.05
N GLN A 924 19.21 -20.25 29.53
CA GLN A 924 19.99 -21.44 29.93
C GLN A 924 19.36 -22.15 31.13
N GLU A 925 19.12 -21.43 32.25
CA GLU A 925 18.46 -21.96 33.45
C GLU A 925 17.11 -22.63 33.11
N ARG A 926 16.35 -22.08 32.16
CA ARG A 926 15.10 -22.68 31.67
C ARG A 926 15.30 -23.96 30.86
N ARG A 927 16.27 -24.03 29.93
CA ARG A 927 16.63 -25.29 29.22
C ARG A 927 17.22 -26.35 30.18
N HIS A 928 17.56 -25.99 31.42
CA HIS A 928 18.06 -26.92 32.45
C HIS A 928 17.02 -27.39 33.48
N GLN A 929 15.78 -26.93 33.44
CA GLN A 929 14.72 -27.43 34.33
C GLN A 929 13.97 -28.61 33.69
N PRO A 930 13.88 -29.78 34.35
CA PRO A 930 12.93 -30.81 33.95
C PRO A 930 11.48 -30.29 34.14
N PRO A 931 10.47 -30.87 33.46
CA PRO A 931 9.09 -30.50 33.68
C PRO A 931 8.72 -30.70 35.17
N ILE A 932 8.15 -29.66 35.78
CA ILE A 932 7.68 -29.73 37.16
C ILE A 932 6.45 -30.63 37.18
N ILE A 933 6.64 -31.87 37.62
CA ILE A 933 5.55 -32.80 37.93
C ILE A 933 4.86 -32.25 39.19
N GLY A 934 3.64 -31.75 39.04
CA GLY A 934 2.75 -31.51 40.17
C GLY A 934 2.23 -32.84 40.73
N GLU A 935 2.02 -32.88 42.04
CA GLU A 935 1.45 -34.03 42.77
C GLU A 935 -0.03 -34.30 42.40
#